data_AF-A0A818X102-F1
#
_entry.id   AF-A0A818X102-F1
#
_cell.length_a   1.000
_cell.length_b   1.000
_cell.length_c   1.000
_cell.angle_alpha   90.00
_cell.angle_beta   90.00
_cell.angle_gamma   90.00
#
_symmetry.space_group_name_H-M   'P 1'
#
loop_
_entity.id
_entity.type
_entity.pdbx_description
1 polymer ?
#
loop_
_entity_poly.entity_id
_entity_poly.type
_entity_poly.pdbx_seq_one_letter_code
_entity_poly.pdbx_strand_id
1 'polypeptide(L)'
;MTFNATSETSLSSSCVGSLLESKDIFQLSRHGLKISKTNLIPAICFYNGSFAPFHAGHLNVLQEAKQYIDNLGTHEFIGAYISPSHSSYAARKLDPEERIGTGHRLAMIQLAIKNFDWIMIDLFETFQSHHTSLYIILKTFISRVRSQLFHDAERIDIFWLKGEDALRYSLSDKFLQLGCHSVYILNRGLNEAVTTSNNASTIVQNCYQKRWEEMRRLSSFPERFHLIQAKNLNLSSTAIRTCAQSSSVTYEQLQSFTQLDSITSYILQHHLWGAQANVSSLIVSSLTVCPRDITELTSEILSQMLCSLSTRSIKVTSFMSKRIGIGRGWGGPLYHLYNIQYLPVVTDISLPNDMVLKLSTGIWNGIAASIEAEFYVKLAPRISHVEVPHCYYAARHNHNSNDTVLLLEDLSLTFKPLSRSIFIDDSTLFLLVTTIASLHAEFFEHPMLKHEEFTWLPTLSSNLSYHHTKYQNRMSDQNYIKLLQSKLSSKAYTYATTLLTHFSHLFHKLSNEKYTVSHGDFWINNVLMHRDQSQRFVIIDWQTCCRANGLIDIAYLLRMFNSERARSIESHVLELYHKVLVKYGVSQYDISSIKDDYYTLALPFIFIRYCCWNHTARRKINEIACLLEDIVTYIKTNKRLAYNWELDLYEPQKKDRNLQ
;
A
#
# COMPACT_ATOMS: atom_id res chain seq x y z
N MET A 1 1.13 -12.95 41.20
CA MET A 1 0.29 -13.67 40.22
C MET A 1 0.41 -12.92 38.91
N THR A 2 1.43 -13.28 38.14
CA THR A 2 1.90 -12.62 36.92
C THR A 2 2.01 -13.74 35.90
N PHE A 3 1.12 -13.74 34.90
CA PHE A 3 1.22 -14.68 33.78
C PHE A 3 2.01 -14.01 32.66
N ASN A 4 3.17 -14.59 32.37
CA ASN A 4 4.06 -14.28 31.26
C ASN A 4 3.37 -14.62 29.92
N ALA A 5 3.29 -13.66 29.01
CA ALA A 5 2.97 -13.91 27.60
C ALA A 5 4.27 -14.08 26.83
N THR A 6 4.53 -15.32 26.40
CA THR A 6 5.66 -15.71 25.57
C THR A 6 5.35 -15.50 24.09
N SER A 7 6.19 -14.69 23.43
CA SER A 7 6.61 -14.71 22.02
C SER A 7 5.84 -15.62 21.04
N GLU A 8 5.13 -15.01 20.09
CA GLU A 8 4.74 -15.64 18.84
C GLU A 8 5.38 -14.94 17.65
N THR A 9 6.04 -15.77 16.86
CA THR A 9 6.87 -15.50 15.70
C THR A 9 6.03 -15.19 14.47
N SER A 10 6.52 -14.20 13.73
CA SER A 10 5.90 -13.54 12.60
C SER A 10 6.18 -14.23 11.25
N LEU A 11 5.38 -13.84 10.25
CA LEU A 11 5.58 -13.86 8.78
C LEU A 11 4.96 -15.04 8.00
N SER A 12 4.53 -14.89 6.73
CA SER A 12 4.83 -13.88 5.70
C SER A 12 3.55 -13.46 4.94
N SER A 13 3.62 -12.45 4.06
CA SER A 13 2.46 -11.64 3.60
C SER A 13 2.55 -11.25 2.09
N SER A 14 2.54 -12.19 1.14
CA SER A 14 2.55 -11.85 -0.29
C SER A 14 1.27 -12.28 -1.03
N CYS A 15 0.26 -11.39 -1.06
CA CYS A 15 -0.58 -11.11 -2.25
C CYS A 15 -1.66 -10.05 -2.00
N VAL A 16 -1.31 -8.92 -1.36
CA VAL A 16 -2.24 -7.77 -1.19
C VAL A 16 -1.68 -6.60 -1.98
N GLY A 17 -1.59 -6.77 -3.30
CA GLY A 17 -0.96 -5.82 -4.21
C GLY A 17 -1.98 -5.14 -5.11
N SER A 18 -3.08 -4.61 -4.56
CA SER A 18 -3.79 -3.47 -5.17
C SER A 18 -4.81 -2.89 -4.18
N LEU A 19 -4.84 -1.55 -4.16
CA LEU A 19 -5.92 -0.66 -3.72
C LEU A 19 -6.08 -0.44 -2.21
N LEU A 20 -5.99 0.85 -1.82
CA LEU A 20 -6.88 1.56 -0.90
C LEU A 20 -6.39 2.99 -0.67
N GLU A 21 -6.90 3.95 -1.44
CA GLU A 21 -6.97 5.36 -1.05
C GLU A 21 -8.09 5.58 0.00
N SER A 22 -8.02 6.63 0.82
CA SER A 22 -9.14 7.04 1.68
C SER A 22 -10.44 7.36 0.91
N LYS A 23 -10.32 7.73 -0.38
CA LYS A 23 -11.45 7.89 -1.30
C LYS A 23 -12.00 6.55 -1.79
N ASP A 24 -11.20 5.50 -1.86
CA ASP A 24 -11.61 4.14 -2.33
C ASP A 24 -12.54 3.43 -1.34
N ILE A 25 -12.49 3.78 -0.05
CA ILE A 25 -13.46 3.25 0.93
C ILE A 25 -14.88 3.70 0.58
N PHE A 26 -15.01 4.90 0.00
CA PHE A 26 -16.29 5.50 -0.37
C PHE A 26 -16.60 5.43 -1.86
N GLN A 27 -15.62 5.19 -2.73
CA GLN A 27 -15.80 5.04 -4.17
C GLN A 27 -15.89 3.58 -4.60
N LEU A 28 -16.87 3.27 -5.46
CA LEU A 28 -16.97 1.96 -6.08
C LEU A 28 -16.01 1.88 -7.27
N SER A 29 -15.16 0.86 -7.26
CA SER A 29 -14.28 0.56 -8.38
C SER A 29 -15.09 0.26 -9.64
N ARG A 30 -14.67 0.76 -10.80
CA ARG A 30 -15.41 0.61 -12.08
C ARG A 30 -14.72 -0.25 -13.11
N HIS A 31 -13.50 -0.69 -12.84
CA HIS A 31 -12.64 -1.36 -13.83
C HIS A 31 -13.27 -2.63 -14.41
N GLY A 32 -14.11 -3.32 -13.63
CA GLY A 32 -14.82 -4.53 -14.09
C GLY A 32 -16.28 -4.32 -14.45
N LEU A 33 -16.79 -3.08 -14.44
CA LEU A 33 -18.17 -2.83 -14.85
C LEU A 33 -18.29 -2.82 -16.37
N LYS A 34 -19.19 -3.66 -16.88
CA LYS A 34 -19.55 -3.67 -18.30
C LYS A 34 -20.53 -2.54 -18.61
N ILE A 35 -20.38 -1.96 -19.79
CA ILE A 35 -21.38 -1.04 -20.35
C ILE A 35 -22.56 -1.90 -20.81
N SER A 36 -23.76 -1.59 -20.35
CA SER A 36 -24.98 -2.24 -20.83
C SER A 36 -25.15 -1.95 -22.33
N LYS A 37 -25.34 -3.01 -23.12
CA LYS A 37 -25.43 -2.94 -24.59
C LYS A 37 -26.84 -3.13 -25.11
N THR A 38 -27.79 -3.37 -24.22
CA THR A 38 -29.17 -3.75 -24.57
C THR A 38 -30.19 -2.79 -23.95
N ASN A 39 -31.46 -2.98 -24.29
CA ASN A 39 -32.56 -2.29 -23.62
C ASN A 39 -32.98 -2.95 -22.29
N LEU A 40 -32.30 -4.00 -21.86
CA LEU A 40 -32.57 -4.68 -20.60
C LEU A 40 -32.15 -3.83 -19.39
N ILE A 41 -32.58 -4.22 -18.20
CA ILE A 41 -32.27 -3.52 -16.95
C ILE A 41 -30.85 -3.93 -16.51
N PRO A 42 -29.87 -3.00 -16.42
CA PRO A 42 -28.56 -3.34 -15.88
C PRO A 42 -28.65 -3.91 -14.47
N ALA A 43 -27.90 -4.97 -14.20
CA ALA A 43 -27.90 -5.67 -12.92
C ALA A 43 -26.49 -5.80 -12.33
N ILE A 44 -26.37 -5.46 -11.06
CA ILE A 44 -25.14 -5.64 -10.27
C ILE A 44 -25.39 -6.64 -9.14
N CYS A 45 -24.47 -7.57 -8.95
CA CYS A 45 -24.46 -8.42 -7.76
C CYS A 45 -23.74 -7.77 -6.58
N PHE A 46 -24.33 -7.87 -5.38
CA PHE A 46 -23.68 -7.55 -4.12
C PHE A 46 -23.55 -8.81 -3.28
N TYR A 47 -22.33 -9.20 -2.92
CA TYR A 47 -22.06 -10.43 -2.18
C TYR A 47 -21.20 -10.16 -0.95
N ASN A 48 -21.83 -10.19 0.23
CA ASN A 48 -21.14 -9.91 1.49
C ASN A 48 -20.89 -11.18 2.32
N GLY A 49 -19.80 -11.21 3.08
CA GLY A 49 -19.44 -12.37 3.88
C GLY A 49 -18.13 -12.22 4.63
N SER A 50 -17.86 -13.17 5.54
CA SER A 50 -16.60 -13.17 6.31
C SER A 50 -15.38 -13.50 5.43
N PHE A 51 -15.54 -14.42 4.47
CA PHE A 51 -14.49 -14.88 3.55
C PHE A 51 -13.18 -15.28 4.25
N ALA A 52 -13.28 -16.19 5.23
CA ALA A 52 -12.17 -16.62 6.07
C ALA A 52 -11.97 -18.16 6.05
N PRO A 53 -11.41 -18.73 4.95
CA PRO A 53 -10.96 -18.06 3.72
C PRO A 53 -12.03 -18.00 2.62
N PHE A 54 -11.75 -17.21 1.57
CA PHE A 54 -12.44 -17.31 0.27
C PHE A 54 -12.05 -18.63 -0.43
N HIS A 55 -12.93 -19.17 -1.28
CA HIS A 55 -12.73 -20.49 -1.93
C HIS A 55 -13.59 -20.64 -3.19
N ALA A 56 -13.39 -21.70 -3.99
CA ALA A 56 -14.09 -21.89 -5.27
C ALA A 56 -15.63 -21.86 -5.14
N GLY A 57 -16.19 -22.37 -4.04
CA GLY A 57 -17.63 -22.25 -3.75
C GLY A 57 -18.16 -20.81 -3.76
N HIS A 58 -17.37 -19.83 -3.32
CA HIS A 58 -17.75 -18.41 -3.39
C HIS A 58 -17.70 -17.86 -4.83
N LEU A 59 -16.75 -18.32 -5.65
CA LEU A 59 -16.73 -17.99 -7.09
C LEU A 59 -17.92 -18.60 -7.81
N ASN A 60 -18.26 -19.85 -7.49
CA ASN A 60 -19.41 -20.53 -8.08
C ASN A 60 -20.71 -19.77 -7.80
N VAL A 61 -20.89 -19.24 -6.58
CA VAL A 61 -22.03 -18.36 -6.24
C VAL A 61 -22.14 -17.18 -7.22
N LEU A 62 -21.02 -16.50 -7.51
CA LEU A 62 -21.00 -15.35 -8.40
C LEU A 62 -21.25 -15.76 -9.86
N GLN A 63 -20.70 -16.89 -10.31
CA GLN A 63 -20.89 -17.41 -11.67
C GLN A 63 -22.33 -17.85 -11.93
N GLU A 64 -22.93 -18.56 -10.98
CA GLU A 64 -24.32 -19.02 -11.05
C GLU A 64 -25.30 -17.83 -11.01
N ALA A 65 -25.02 -16.83 -10.18
CA ALA A 65 -25.80 -15.60 -10.15
C ALA A 65 -25.75 -14.84 -11.49
N LYS A 66 -24.56 -14.72 -12.09
CA LYS A 66 -24.38 -14.11 -13.40
C LYS A 66 -25.19 -14.84 -14.47
N GLN A 67 -25.04 -16.16 -14.57
CA GLN A 67 -25.77 -16.97 -15.55
C GLN A 67 -27.29 -16.89 -15.33
N TYR A 68 -27.74 -16.90 -14.08
CA TYR A 68 -29.15 -16.76 -13.75
C TYR A 68 -29.71 -15.40 -14.20
N ILE A 69 -29.01 -14.31 -13.92
CA ILE A 69 -29.43 -12.95 -14.31
C ILE A 69 -29.51 -12.81 -15.83
N ASP A 70 -28.49 -13.29 -16.56
CA ASP A 70 -28.48 -13.26 -18.03
C ASP A 70 -29.64 -14.08 -18.63
N ASN A 71 -30.10 -15.12 -17.93
CA ASN A 71 -31.23 -15.97 -18.34
C ASN A 71 -32.62 -15.44 -17.93
N LEU A 72 -32.71 -14.39 -17.10
CA LEU A 72 -34.01 -13.80 -16.75
C LEU A 72 -34.71 -13.17 -17.95
N GLY A 73 -33.95 -12.75 -18.97
CA GLY A 73 -34.47 -12.06 -20.16
C GLY A 73 -34.95 -10.63 -19.89
N THR A 74 -34.94 -10.18 -18.64
CA THR A 74 -35.32 -8.81 -18.21
C THR A 74 -34.10 -7.95 -17.82
N HIS A 75 -32.99 -8.60 -17.48
CA HIS A 75 -31.79 -7.96 -16.93
C HIS A 75 -30.55 -8.28 -17.76
N GLU A 76 -29.60 -7.35 -17.75
CA GLU A 76 -28.26 -7.55 -18.31
C GLU A 76 -27.24 -7.48 -17.18
N PHE A 77 -26.49 -8.56 -16.95
CA PHE A 77 -25.46 -8.56 -15.92
C PHE A 77 -24.28 -7.66 -16.31
N ILE A 78 -23.97 -6.66 -15.48
CA ILE A 78 -22.88 -5.71 -15.74
C ILE A 78 -21.69 -5.82 -14.78
N GLY A 79 -21.82 -6.53 -13.66
CA GLY A 79 -20.70 -6.76 -12.74
C GLY A 79 -21.13 -7.21 -11.35
N ALA A 80 -20.14 -7.55 -10.51
CA ALA A 80 -20.36 -7.97 -9.14
C ALA A 80 -19.39 -7.31 -8.16
N TYR A 81 -19.85 -7.05 -6.94
CA TYR A 81 -19.03 -6.58 -5.83
C TYR A 81 -19.04 -7.59 -4.69
N ILE A 82 -17.84 -8.01 -4.29
CA ILE A 82 -17.62 -8.74 -3.05
C ILE A 82 -17.41 -7.72 -1.93
N SER A 83 -18.18 -7.79 -0.85
CA SER A 83 -18.08 -6.91 0.33
C SER A 83 -17.60 -7.71 1.55
N PRO A 84 -16.29 -7.72 1.84
CA PRO A 84 -15.76 -8.47 2.97
C PRO A 84 -16.18 -7.84 4.28
N SER A 85 -16.63 -8.67 5.21
CA SER A 85 -17.13 -8.17 6.47
C SER A 85 -16.04 -7.54 7.33
N HIS A 86 -16.45 -6.57 8.16
CA HIS A 86 -15.60 -5.97 9.18
C HIS A 86 -15.00 -7.07 10.09
N SER A 87 -13.75 -6.90 10.51
CA SER A 87 -13.00 -7.90 11.29
C SER A 87 -13.74 -8.34 12.56
N SER A 88 -14.40 -7.41 13.26
CA SER A 88 -15.18 -7.72 14.46
C SER A 88 -16.49 -8.48 14.20
N TYR A 89 -17.04 -8.42 12.98
CA TYR A 89 -18.14 -9.32 12.59
C TYR A 89 -17.62 -10.71 12.25
N ALA A 90 -16.54 -10.78 11.46
CA ALA A 90 -15.90 -12.04 11.12
C ALA A 90 -15.49 -12.80 12.39
N ALA A 91 -14.88 -12.12 13.36
CA ALA A 91 -14.44 -12.70 14.64
C ALA A 91 -15.58 -13.25 15.53
N ARG A 92 -16.84 -12.84 15.32
CA ARG A 92 -18.00 -13.43 16.02
C ARG A 92 -18.39 -14.81 15.49
N LYS A 93 -17.94 -15.16 14.29
CA LYS A 93 -18.20 -16.46 13.64
C LYS A 93 -17.01 -17.41 13.72
N LEU A 94 -15.92 -17.00 14.36
CA LEU A 94 -14.64 -17.69 14.36
C LEU A 94 -14.14 -17.83 15.80
N ASP A 95 -13.64 -19.02 16.12
CA ASP A 95 -12.90 -19.23 17.37
C ASP A 95 -11.63 -18.37 17.38
N PRO A 96 -11.08 -17.99 18.56
CA PRO A 96 -9.88 -17.15 18.63
C PRO A 96 -8.73 -17.60 17.72
N GLU A 97 -8.46 -18.91 17.69
CA GLU A 97 -7.41 -19.55 16.89
C GLU A 97 -7.72 -19.58 15.38
N GLU A 98 -8.98 -19.36 15.00
CA GLU A 98 -9.42 -19.33 13.60
C GLU A 98 -9.35 -17.94 12.98
N ARG A 99 -9.11 -16.90 13.79
CA ARG A 99 -9.15 -15.51 13.35
C ARG A 99 -7.91 -15.17 12.54
N ILE A 100 -8.15 -14.59 11.37
CA ILE A 100 -7.10 -14.08 10.49
C ILE A 100 -7.30 -12.59 10.23
N GLY A 101 -6.20 -11.87 10.06
CA GLY A 101 -6.21 -10.44 9.77
C GLY A 101 -7.00 -10.08 8.51
N THR A 102 -7.57 -8.87 8.46
CA THR A 102 -8.29 -8.36 7.29
C THR A 102 -7.43 -8.41 6.02
N GLY A 103 -6.13 -8.12 6.13
CA GLY A 103 -5.19 -8.22 5.00
C GLY A 103 -5.18 -9.60 4.35
N HIS A 104 -5.16 -10.69 5.13
CA HIS A 104 -5.19 -12.05 4.58
C HIS A 104 -6.49 -12.36 3.84
N ARG A 105 -7.63 -11.92 4.39
CA ARG A 105 -8.94 -12.12 3.74
C ARG A 105 -8.99 -11.38 2.40
N LEU A 106 -8.54 -10.13 2.36
CA LEU A 106 -8.47 -9.33 1.13
C LEU A 106 -7.51 -9.94 0.11
N ALA A 107 -6.32 -10.39 0.54
CA ALA A 107 -5.35 -11.06 -0.33
C ALA A 107 -5.96 -12.28 -1.02
N MET A 108 -6.61 -13.14 -0.24
CA MET A 108 -7.22 -14.36 -0.76
C MET A 108 -8.37 -14.04 -1.71
N ILE A 109 -9.17 -13.00 -1.46
CA ILE A 109 -10.19 -12.57 -2.41
C ILE A 109 -9.55 -12.06 -3.70
N GLN A 110 -8.55 -11.18 -3.61
CA GLN A 110 -7.84 -10.62 -4.77
C GLN A 110 -7.20 -11.71 -5.63
N LEU A 111 -6.52 -12.68 -5.00
CA LEU A 111 -5.97 -13.86 -5.66
C LEU A 111 -7.03 -14.66 -6.42
N ALA A 112 -8.17 -14.92 -5.76
CA ALA A 112 -9.24 -15.71 -6.35
C ALA A 112 -9.91 -15.01 -7.54
N ILE A 113 -10.03 -13.68 -7.51
CA ILE A 113 -10.74 -12.91 -8.55
C ILE A 113 -9.82 -12.32 -9.63
N LYS A 114 -8.50 -12.49 -9.54
CA LYS A 114 -7.51 -11.84 -10.44
C LYS A 114 -7.79 -12.04 -11.94
N ASN A 115 -8.37 -13.18 -12.31
CA ASN A 115 -8.68 -13.52 -13.71
C ASN A 115 -10.14 -13.19 -14.11
N PHE A 116 -10.89 -12.49 -13.26
CA PHE A 116 -12.28 -12.14 -13.50
C PHE A 116 -12.41 -10.63 -13.69
N ASP A 117 -12.54 -10.22 -14.94
CA ASP A 117 -12.71 -8.82 -15.36
C ASP A 117 -14.08 -8.21 -15.00
N TRP A 118 -14.91 -8.91 -14.24
CA TRP A 118 -16.27 -8.48 -13.89
C TRP A 118 -16.58 -8.52 -12.38
N ILE A 119 -15.61 -8.94 -11.56
CA ILE A 119 -15.73 -9.02 -10.10
C ILE A 119 -14.84 -7.96 -9.47
N MET A 120 -15.42 -7.16 -8.59
CA MET A 120 -14.74 -6.08 -7.87
C MET A 120 -14.89 -6.31 -6.36
N ILE A 121 -14.11 -5.57 -5.57
CA ILE A 121 -14.20 -5.58 -4.11
C ILE A 121 -14.77 -4.24 -3.65
N ASP A 122 -15.80 -4.27 -2.81
CA ASP A 122 -16.30 -3.13 -2.07
C ASP A 122 -15.71 -3.14 -0.65
N LEU A 123 -14.93 -2.12 -0.33
CA LEU A 123 -14.13 -2.06 0.89
C LEU A 123 -14.82 -1.27 2.00
N PHE A 124 -16.00 -0.70 1.71
CA PHE A 124 -16.74 0.12 2.66
C PHE A 124 -17.02 -0.59 3.99
N GLU A 125 -17.59 -1.79 3.96
CA GLU A 125 -17.88 -2.57 5.19
C GLU A 125 -16.60 -2.93 5.95
N THR A 126 -15.53 -3.27 5.22
CA THR A 126 -14.27 -3.73 5.78
C THR A 126 -13.58 -2.67 6.64
N PHE A 127 -13.61 -1.40 6.20
CA PHE A 127 -12.87 -0.29 6.82
C PHE A 127 -13.74 0.71 7.59
N GLN A 128 -14.98 0.34 7.95
CA GLN A 128 -15.72 1.12 8.94
C GLN A 128 -14.97 1.16 10.27
N SER A 129 -15.11 2.25 11.04
CA SER A 129 -14.50 2.39 12.37
C SER A 129 -15.02 1.35 13.38
N HIS A 130 -16.22 0.83 13.16
CA HIS A 130 -16.81 -0.26 13.90
C HIS A 130 -17.71 -1.10 13.00
N HIS A 131 -18.03 -2.33 13.44
CA HIS A 131 -19.03 -3.14 12.75
C HIS A 131 -20.36 -2.37 12.66
N THR A 132 -20.89 -2.31 11.45
CA THR A 132 -22.09 -1.56 11.09
C THR A 132 -23.20 -2.53 10.69
N SER A 133 -24.46 -2.13 10.87
CA SER A 133 -25.58 -3.01 10.53
C SER A 133 -25.63 -3.31 9.02
N LEU A 134 -25.99 -4.54 8.67
CA LEU A 134 -26.14 -4.99 7.29
C LEU A 134 -27.12 -4.12 6.47
N TYR A 135 -28.16 -3.59 7.11
CA TYR A 135 -29.10 -2.68 6.47
C TYR A 135 -28.42 -1.38 6.02
N ILE A 136 -27.57 -0.79 6.89
CA ILE A 136 -26.81 0.42 6.55
C ILE A 136 -25.79 0.10 5.44
N ILE A 137 -25.09 -1.02 5.53
CA ILE A 137 -24.11 -1.43 4.50
C ILE A 137 -24.79 -1.53 3.13
N LEU A 138 -25.90 -2.27 3.04
CA LEU A 138 -26.63 -2.45 1.80
C LEU A 138 -27.24 -1.13 1.29
N LYS A 139 -27.86 -0.34 2.17
CA LYS A 139 -28.40 0.99 1.83
C LYS A 139 -27.32 1.92 1.27
N THR A 140 -26.15 1.94 1.91
CA THR A 140 -25.02 2.75 1.46
C THR A 140 -24.43 2.23 0.15
N PHE A 141 -24.35 0.92 -0.05
CA PHE A 141 -23.95 0.34 -1.32
C PHE A 141 -24.90 0.75 -2.46
N ILE A 142 -26.21 0.58 -2.26
CA ILE A 142 -27.24 0.98 -3.23
C ILE A 142 -27.13 2.49 -3.56
N SER A 143 -26.99 3.33 -2.54
CA SER A 143 -26.81 4.77 -2.71
C SER A 143 -25.55 5.10 -3.52
N ARG A 144 -24.42 4.43 -3.25
CA ARG A 144 -23.17 4.63 -3.99
C ARG A 144 -23.26 4.17 -5.44
N VAL A 145 -23.87 3.01 -5.71
CA VAL A 145 -24.12 2.54 -7.08
C VAL A 145 -24.92 3.58 -7.85
N ARG A 146 -26.04 4.05 -7.28
CA ARG A 146 -26.94 5.01 -7.92
C ARG A 146 -26.36 6.42 -8.08
N SER A 147 -25.47 6.86 -7.19
CA SER A 147 -24.90 8.22 -7.25
C SER A 147 -23.59 8.30 -8.04
N GLN A 148 -22.79 7.23 -8.02
CA GLN A 148 -21.45 7.24 -8.62
C GLN A 148 -21.47 6.67 -10.02
N LEU A 149 -22.20 5.58 -10.26
CA LEU A 149 -22.04 4.80 -11.49
C LEU A 149 -23.01 5.26 -12.60
N PHE A 150 -24.17 5.83 -12.26
CA PHE A 150 -25.21 6.18 -13.23
C PHE A 150 -25.90 7.49 -12.85
N HIS A 151 -25.98 8.47 -13.77
CA HIS A 151 -26.70 9.74 -13.55
C HIS A 151 -28.23 9.58 -13.63
N ASP A 152 -28.71 8.56 -14.38
CA ASP A 152 -30.12 8.12 -14.36
C ASP A 152 -30.30 7.00 -13.33
N ALA A 153 -30.39 7.40 -12.06
CA ALA A 153 -30.38 6.54 -10.88
C ALA A 153 -31.54 5.50 -10.76
N GLU A 154 -32.49 5.49 -11.70
CA GLU A 154 -33.69 4.65 -11.64
C GLU A 154 -33.62 3.33 -12.44
N ARG A 155 -32.64 3.14 -13.34
CA ARG A 155 -32.64 1.98 -14.24
C ARG A 155 -31.80 0.78 -13.79
N ILE A 156 -31.11 0.81 -12.64
CA ILE A 156 -30.23 -0.28 -12.20
C ILE A 156 -30.78 -1.09 -11.03
N ASP A 157 -30.79 -2.41 -11.18
CA ASP A 157 -31.20 -3.35 -10.13
C ASP A 157 -30.00 -4.00 -9.44
N ILE A 158 -30.12 -4.19 -8.13
CA ILE A 158 -29.08 -4.80 -7.29
C ILE A 158 -29.55 -6.16 -6.81
N PHE A 159 -28.79 -7.20 -7.13
CA PHE A 159 -29.02 -8.58 -6.74
C PHE A 159 -28.12 -8.92 -5.54
N TRP A 160 -28.71 -8.95 -4.34
CA TRP A 160 -28.03 -9.26 -3.11
C TRP A 160 -27.93 -10.78 -2.91
N LEU A 161 -26.72 -11.32 -3.04
CA LEU A 161 -26.42 -12.75 -3.01
C LEU A 161 -26.22 -13.27 -1.59
N LYS A 162 -26.79 -14.45 -1.31
CA LYS A 162 -26.74 -15.14 -0.01
C LYS A 162 -26.57 -16.65 -0.21
N GLY A 163 -25.88 -17.30 0.71
CA GLY A 163 -25.91 -18.77 0.81
C GLY A 163 -27.21 -19.28 1.42
N GLU A 164 -27.38 -20.61 1.41
CA GLU A 164 -28.56 -21.27 2.00
C GLU A 164 -28.71 -21.08 3.51
N ASP A 165 -27.63 -20.76 4.23
CA ASP A 165 -27.65 -20.47 5.67
C ASP A 165 -28.52 -19.25 6.01
N ALA A 166 -28.62 -18.29 5.09
CA ALA A 166 -29.49 -17.14 5.25
C ALA A 166 -30.99 -17.49 5.32
N LEU A 167 -31.42 -18.63 4.77
CA LEU A 167 -32.81 -19.10 4.84
C LEU A 167 -33.23 -19.54 6.24
N ARG A 168 -32.26 -19.76 7.14
CA ARG A 168 -32.53 -20.12 8.55
C ARG A 168 -33.02 -18.93 9.37
N TYR A 169 -32.82 -17.71 8.88
CA TYR A 169 -33.18 -16.49 9.59
C TYR A 169 -34.38 -15.81 8.92
N SER A 170 -35.22 -15.14 9.72
CA SER A 170 -36.29 -14.30 9.17
C SER A 170 -35.68 -13.04 8.56
N LEU A 171 -35.93 -12.83 7.27
CA LEU A 171 -35.56 -11.58 6.60
C LEU A 171 -36.75 -10.65 6.58
N SER A 172 -36.56 -9.46 7.17
CA SER A 172 -37.54 -8.39 7.13
C SER A 172 -37.59 -7.77 5.73
N ASP A 173 -38.80 -7.47 5.25
CA ASP A 173 -39.05 -6.75 3.99
C ASP A 173 -38.32 -5.39 3.90
N LYS A 174 -37.80 -4.86 5.02
CA LYS A 174 -37.02 -3.62 5.06
C LYS A 174 -35.86 -3.58 4.06
N PHE A 175 -35.24 -4.73 3.76
CA PHE A 175 -34.14 -4.78 2.78
C PHE A 175 -34.69 -4.63 1.35
N LEU A 176 -35.83 -5.25 1.05
CA LEU A 176 -36.48 -5.19 -0.25
C LEU A 176 -37.07 -3.81 -0.53
N GLN A 177 -37.49 -3.10 0.52
CA GLN A 177 -37.88 -1.68 0.45
C GLN A 177 -36.74 -0.76 -0.04
N LEU A 178 -35.47 -1.21 0.00
CA LEU A 178 -34.35 -0.48 -0.62
C LEU A 178 -34.32 -0.63 -2.16
N GLY A 179 -35.14 -1.52 -2.72
CA GLY A 179 -35.22 -1.81 -4.15
C GLY A 179 -34.20 -2.85 -4.64
N CYS A 180 -33.70 -3.72 -3.76
CA CYS A 180 -32.82 -4.83 -4.16
C CYS A 180 -33.59 -6.14 -4.35
N HIS A 181 -33.06 -7.01 -5.21
CA HIS A 181 -33.45 -8.40 -5.36
C HIS A 181 -32.69 -9.26 -4.34
N SER A 182 -33.40 -10.14 -3.63
CA SER A 182 -32.81 -11.09 -2.68
C SER A 182 -32.60 -12.44 -3.36
N VAL A 183 -31.34 -12.83 -3.53
CA VAL A 183 -30.95 -14.07 -4.21
C VAL A 183 -30.39 -15.06 -3.20
N TYR A 184 -30.96 -16.26 -3.17
CA TYR A 184 -30.49 -17.37 -2.35
C TYR A 184 -29.90 -18.43 -3.27
N ILE A 185 -28.67 -18.81 -3.01
CA ILE A 185 -27.95 -19.81 -3.81
C ILE A 185 -27.77 -21.04 -2.94
N LEU A 186 -28.37 -22.15 -3.38
CA LEU A 186 -28.25 -23.44 -2.72
C LEU A 186 -27.06 -24.17 -3.35
N ASN A 187 -25.93 -24.23 -2.65
CA ASN A 187 -24.69 -24.80 -3.17
C ASN A 187 -24.09 -25.92 -2.30
N ARG A 188 -24.81 -26.36 -1.26
CA ARG A 188 -24.41 -27.46 -0.37
C ARG A 188 -25.42 -28.60 -0.35
N GLY A 189 -24.91 -29.83 -0.42
CA GLY A 189 -25.60 -31.05 -0.02
C GLY A 189 -25.28 -31.40 1.44
N LEU A 190 -26.05 -32.31 2.06
CA LEU A 190 -25.67 -32.86 3.37
C LEU A 190 -24.33 -33.60 3.28
N ASN A 191 -23.49 -33.45 4.31
CA ASN A 191 -22.25 -34.22 4.47
C ASN A 191 -22.53 -35.73 4.36
N GLU A 192 -21.81 -36.43 3.48
CA GLU A 192 -21.88 -37.89 3.31
C GLU A 192 -21.56 -38.67 4.60
N ALA A 193 -21.00 -38.02 5.63
CA ALA A 193 -20.75 -38.62 6.94
C ALA A 193 -22.02 -38.89 7.78
N VAL A 194 -23.18 -38.38 7.37
CA VAL A 194 -24.47 -38.70 8.01
C VAL A 194 -25.51 -38.95 6.92
N THR A 195 -25.49 -40.14 6.32
CA THR A 195 -26.67 -41.00 6.09
C THR A 195 -26.38 -42.02 4.99
N THR A 196 -26.61 -43.29 5.28
CA THR A 196 -26.62 -44.42 4.34
C THR A 196 -27.85 -44.40 3.41
N SER A 197 -28.40 -43.22 3.06
CA SER A 197 -29.60 -43.12 2.24
C SER A 197 -29.57 -41.92 1.30
N ASN A 198 -29.67 -42.17 -0.01
CA ASN A 198 -29.79 -41.17 -1.09
C ASN A 198 -30.99 -40.18 -0.95
N ASN A 199 -31.79 -40.28 0.11
CA ASN A 199 -32.98 -39.44 0.35
C ASN A 199 -32.70 -38.19 1.20
N ALA A 200 -31.61 -38.14 1.98
CA ALA A 200 -31.42 -37.06 2.96
C ALA A 200 -31.08 -35.70 2.33
N SER A 201 -30.20 -35.67 1.32
CA SER A 201 -29.82 -34.44 0.61
C SER A 201 -31.02 -33.81 -0.11
N THR A 202 -31.83 -34.64 -0.76
CA THR A 202 -33.10 -34.25 -1.39
C THR A 202 -34.09 -33.69 -0.36
N ILE A 203 -34.19 -34.28 0.83
CA ILE A 203 -35.05 -33.77 1.91
C ILE A 203 -34.60 -32.38 2.39
N VAL A 204 -33.31 -32.15 2.59
CA VAL A 204 -32.80 -30.84 3.06
C VAL A 204 -32.94 -29.75 2.00
N GLN A 205 -32.65 -30.06 0.74
CA GLN A 205 -32.91 -29.12 -0.36
C GLN A 205 -34.40 -28.80 -0.47
N ASN A 206 -35.28 -29.79 -0.31
CA ASN A 206 -36.72 -29.58 -0.25
C ASN A 206 -37.12 -28.71 0.96
N CYS A 207 -36.46 -28.83 2.11
CA CYS A 207 -36.70 -27.96 3.26
C CYS A 207 -36.30 -26.52 3.00
N TYR A 208 -35.11 -26.28 2.41
CA TYR A 208 -34.68 -24.91 2.06
C TYR A 208 -35.57 -24.30 0.98
N GLN A 209 -35.97 -25.09 -0.01
CA GLN A 209 -36.91 -24.64 -1.05
C GLN A 209 -38.27 -24.27 -0.44
N LYS A 210 -38.85 -25.14 0.40
CA LYS A 210 -40.11 -24.84 1.11
C LYS A 210 -39.99 -23.57 1.97
N ARG A 211 -38.86 -23.40 2.65
CA ARG A 211 -38.61 -22.21 3.47
C ARG A 211 -38.50 -20.95 2.60
N TRP A 212 -37.82 -21.04 1.47
CA TRP A 212 -37.76 -19.95 0.50
C TRP A 212 -39.14 -19.61 -0.07
N GLU A 213 -39.94 -20.62 -0.44
CA GLU A 213 -41.32 -20.44 -0.92
C GLU A 213 -42.19 -19.75 0.13
N GLU A 214 -42.07 -20.14 1.40
CA GLU A 214 -42.76 -19.51 2.51
C GLU A 214 -42.35 -18.04 2.67
N MET A 215 -41.04 -17.75 2.69
CA MET A 215 -40.52 -16.38 2.80
C MET A 215 -40.98 -15.51 1.63
N ARG A 216 -40.95 -16.05 0.41
CA ARG A 216 -41.43 -15.37 -0.80
C ARG A 216 -42.93 -15.09 -0.72
N ARG A 217 -43.74 -16.06 -0.28
CA ARG A 217 -45.20 -15.94 -0.15
C ARG A 217 -45.62 -14.92 0.90
N LEU A 218 -44.86 -14.81 1.99
CA LEU A 218 -45.13 -13.89 3.09
C LEU A 218 -44.62 -12.47 2.84
N SER A 219 -43.76 -12.27 1.84
CA SER A 219 -43.21 -10.96 1.53
C SER A 219 -44.18 -10.10 0.73
N SER A 220 -44.08 -8.79 0.92
CA SER A 220 -44.76 -7.79 0.09
C SER A 220 -44.16 -7.66 -1.32
N PHE A 221 -43.00 -8.27 -1.59
CA PHE A 221 -42.26 -8.19 -2.87
C PHE A 221 -41.85 -9.59 -3.38
N PRO A 222 -42.79 -10.50 -3.66
CA PRO A 222 -42.49 -11.88 -4.03
C PRO A 222 -41.68 -12.02 -5.34
N GLU A 223 -41.75 -11.03 -6.23
CA GLU A 223 -41.00 -10.95 -7.49
C GLU A 223 -39.51 -10.67 -7.30
N ARG A 224 -39.11 -10.13 -6.14
CA ARG A 224 -37.71 -9.83 -5.81
C ARG A 224 -36.99 -10.98 -5.11
N PHE A 225 -37.64 -12.13 -4.94
CA PHE A 225 -37.03 -13.34 -4.39
C PHE A 225 -36.59 -14.27 -5.51
N HIS A 226 -35.30 -14.65 -5.47
CA HIS A 226 -34.70 -15.57 -6.42
C HIS A 226 -34.08 -16.74 -5.68
N LEU A 227 -34.29 -17.95 -6.19
CA LEU A 227 -33.65 -19.17 -5.72
C LEU A 227 -32.84 -19.75 -6.88
N ILE A 228 -31.55 -19.98 -6.65
CA ILE A 228 -30.63 -20.56 -7.63
C ILE A 228 -30.15 -21.90 -7.08
N GLN A 229 -30.41 -22.96 -7.83
CA GLN A 229 -29.85 -24.28 -7.56
C GLN A 229 -28.48 -24.34 -8.23
N ALA A 230 -27.41 -24.27 -7.45
CA ALA A 230 -26.05 -24.24 -7.96
C ALA A 230 -25.40 -25.62 -7.88
N LYS A 231 -24.34 -25.82 -8.66
CA LYS A 231 -23.51 -27.04 -8.54
C LYS A 231 -23.00 -27.20 -7.09
N ASN A 232 -23.26 -28.35 -6.49
CA ASN A 232 -22.77 -28.67 -5.15
C ASN A 232 -21.27 -28.96 -5.19
N LEU A 233 -20.47 -28.06 -4.63
CA LEU A 233 -19.03 -28.26 -4.48
C LEU A 233 -18.66 -28.78 -3.08
N ASN A 234 -19.62 -28.82 -2.15
CA ASN A 234 -19.46 -29.17 -0.73
C ASN A 234 -18.26 -28.47 -0.04
N LEU A 235 -18.01 -27.22 -0.41
CA LEU A 235 -16.91 -26.42 0.14
C LEU A 235 -17.43 -25.49 1.24
N SER A 236 -16.67 -25.42 2.34
CA SER A 236 -16.92 -24.43 3.39
C SER A 236 -15.61 -23.89 3.95
N SER A 237 -15.61 -22.60 4.29
CA SER A 237 -14.49 -21.99 4.99
C SER A 237 -14.13 -22.75 6.27
N THR A 238 -15.12 -23.26 7.01
CA THR A 238 -14.88 -24.07 8.22
C THR A 238 -14.11 -25.35 7.90
N ALA A 239 -14.53 -26.12 6.88
CA ALA A 239 -13.83 -27.35 6.51
C ALA A 239 -12.38 -27.08 6.06
N ILE A 240 -12.13 -25.96 5.36
CA ILE A 240 -10.78 -25.53 4.99
C ILE A 240 -9.93 -25.24 6.23
N ARG A 241 -10.47 -24.52 7.21
CA ARG A 241 -9.75 -24.23 8.47
C ARG A 241 -9.48 -25.50 9.27
N THR A 242 -10.46 -26.37 9.42
CA THR A 242 -10.30 -27.66 10.11
C THR A 242 -9.24 -28.54 9.41
N CYS A 243 -9.24 -28.55 8.07
CA CYS A 243 -8.21 -29.25 7.30
C CYS A 243 -6.82 -28.62 7.52
N ALA A 244 -6.72 -27.29 7.47
CA ALA A 244 -5.48 -26.54 7.69
C ALA A 244 -4.89 -26.72 9.10
N GLN A 245 -5.73 -26.89 10.12
CA GLN A 245 -5.32 -27.16 11.50
C GLN A 245 -4.81 -28.58 11.74
N SER A 246 -4.95 -29.48 10.77
CA SER A 246 -4.45 -30.84 10.90
C SER A 246 -2.91 -30.87 10.88
N SER A 247 -2.32 -31.58 11.85
CA SER A 247 -0.87 -31.65 12.07
C SER A 247 -0.05 -32.22 10.89
N SER A 248 -0.71 -32.77 9.87
CA SER A 248 -0.10 -33.37 8.69
C SER A 248 -0.91 -33.13 7.41
N VAL A 249 -1.43 -31.91 7.23
CA VAL A 249 -2.18 -31.55 6.02
C VAL A 249 -1.27 -31.53 4.79
N THR A 250 -1.66 -32.19 3.69
CA THR A 250 -0.93 -32.09 2.40
C THR A 250 -1.49 -30.97 1.53
N TYR A 251 -0.71 -30.55 0.53
CA TYR A 251 -1.18 -29.58 -0.47
C TYR A 251 -2.46 -30.09 -1.15
N GLU A 252 -2.48 -31.34 -1.59
CA GLU A 252 -3.61 -31.97 -2.28
C GLU A 252 -4.85 -32.05 -1.40
N GLN A 253 -4.67 -32.37 -0.11
CA GLN A 253 -5.77 -32.38 0.85
C GLN A 253 -6.38 -30.97 0.96
N LEU A 254 -5.57 -29.95 1.21
CA LEU A 254 -6.05 -28.57 1.33
C LEU A 254 -6.62 -28.02 0.00
N GLN A 255 -6.03 -28.41 -1.12
CA GLN A 255 -6.46 -28.05 -2.47
C GLN A 255 -7.83 -28.66 -2.80
N SER A 256 -8.13 -29.87 -2.32
CA SER A 256 -9.45 -30.48 -2.48
C SER A 256 -10.59 -29.68 -1.81
N PHE A 257 -10.29 -28.97 -0.70
CA PHE A 257 -11.26 -28.12 0.01
C PHE A 257 -11.30 -26.68 -0.48
N THR A 258 -10.18 -26.13 -0.96
CA THR A 258 -10.14 -24.76 -1.48
C THR A 258 -10.57 -24.69 -2.94
N GLN A 259 -10.20 -25.72 -3.71
CA GLN A 259 -10.31 -25.85 -5.17
C GLN A 259 -9.76 -24.63 -5.94
N LEU A 260 -8.80 -23.93 -5.33
CA LEU A 260 -8.13 -22.77 -5.89
C LEU A 260 -6.67 -22.81 -5.47
N ASP A 261 -5.79 -23.16 -6.41
CA ASP A 261 -4.35 -23.30 -6.16
C ASP A 261 -3.76 -22.04 -5.52
N SER A 262 -4.17 -20.86 -6.01
CA SER A 262 -3.72 -19.58 -5.46
C SER A 262 -4.04 -19.41 -3.97
N ILE A 263 -5.17 -19.94 -3.51
CA ILE A 263 -5.59 -19.87 -2.11
C ILE A 263 -4.91 -20.97 -1.29
N THR A 264 -4.79 -22.17 -1.85
CA THR A 264 -4.04 -23.26 -1.22
C THR A 264 -2.60 -22.84 -0.93
N SER A 265 -1.90 -22.31 -1.95
CA SER A 265 -0.54 -21.80 -1.82
C SER A 265 -0.44 -20.67 -0.80
N TYR A 266 -1.39 -19.73 -0.81
CA TYR A 266 -1.41 -18.61 0.14
C TYR A 266 -1.56 -19.10 1.59
N ILE A 267 -2.48 -20.03 1.86
CA ILE A 267 -2.69 -20.58 3.21
C ILE A 267 -1.41 -21.25 3.73
N LEU A 268 -0.74 -22.04 2.89
CA LEU A 268 0.48 -22.76 3.27
C LEU A 268 1.69 -21.83 3.43
N GLN A 269 1.89 -20.90 2.50
CA GLN A 269 3.01 -19.95 2.53
C GLN A 269 2.94 -19.00 3.74
N HIS A 270 1.73 -18.72 4.21
CA HIS A 270 1.48 -17.81 5.32
C HIS A 270 1.21 -18.54 6.64
N HIS A 271 1.35 -19.87 6.66
CA HIS A 271 1.10 -20.73 7.82
C HIS A 271 -0.27 -20.46 8.50
N LEU A 272 -1.30 -20.14 7.71
CA LEU A 272 -2.61 -19.81 8.28
C LEU A 272 -3.19 -21.05 8.96
N TRP A 273 -3.67 -20.85 10.19
CA TRP A 273 -4.20 -21.90 11.06
C TRP A 273 -3.20 -23.03 11.38
N GLY A 274 -1.90 -22.77 11.28
CA GLY A 274 -0.85 -23.76 11.57
C GLY A 274 -0.57 -24.75 10.43
N ALA A 275 -1.15 -24.52 9.24
CA ALA A 275 -0.94 -25.39 8.09
C ALA A 275 0.54 -25.43 7.66
N GLN A 276 1.12 -26.63 7.74
CA GLN A 276 2.48 -26.94 7.27
C GLN A 276 2.41 -28.22 6.44
N ALA A 277 2.67 -28.14 5.15
CA ALA A 277 2.71 -29.32 4.31
C ALA A 277 4.03 -30.09 4.50
N ASN A 278 3.97 -31.42 4.59
CA ASN A 278 5.14 -32.27 4.36
C ASN A 278 5.53 -32.17 2.89
N VAL A 279 6.47 -31.26 2.58
CA VAL A 279 6.81 -30.90 1.20
C VAL A 279 7.75 -31.94 0.59
N SER A 280 7.17 -32.97 -0.01
CA SER A 280 7.84 -33.79 -1.02
C SER A 280 6.94 -33.91 -2.24
N SER A 281 6.95 -32.89 -3.12
CA SER A 281 6.81 -33.01 -4.60
C SER A 281 6.24 -31.80 -5.35
N LEU A 282 5.77 -30.73 -4.71
CA LEU A 282 5.28 -29.54 -5.44
C LEU A 282 5.78 -28.24 -4.80
N ILE A 283 7.09 -28.05 -4.91
CA ILE A 283 7.74 -26.77 -4.73
C ILE A 283 7.48 -25.97 -6.03
N VAL A 284 6.41 -25.16 -6.05
CA VAL A 284 6.62 -23.79 -6.56
C VAL A 284 7.52 -23.19 -5.51
N SER A 285 8.80 -23.14 -5.82
CA SER A 285 9.86 -22.66 -4.94
C SER A 285 9.49 -21.28 -4.44
N SER A 286 9.08 -21.24 -3.17
CA SER A 286 9.68 -20.28 -2.25
C SER A 286 11.16 -20.27 -2.60
N LEU A 287 11.67 -19.16 -3.13
CA LEU A 287 13.09 -19.00 -3.48
C LEU A 287 13.92 -19.57 -2.34
N THR A 288 14.50 -20.75 -2.55
CA THR A 288 15.34 -21.41 -1.55
C THR A 288 16.62 -20.61 -1.31
N VAL A 289 16.94 -19.71 -2.25
CA VAL A 289 18.08 -18.80 -2.21
C VAL A 289 17.64 -17.46 -2.82
N CYS A 290 17.64 -16.40 -2.01
CA CYS A 290 17.57 -15.03 -2.50
C CYS A 290 19.01 -14.60 -2.83
N PRO A 291 19.33 -14.20 -4.08
CA PRO A 291 20.71 -14.01 -4.51
C PRO A 291 21.35 -12.80 -3.82
N ARG A 292 22.52 -13.01 -3.22
CA ARG A 292 23.35 -11.95 -2.60
C ARG A 292 24.34 -11.34 -3.57
N ASP A 293 24.66 -12.06 -4.62
CA ASP A 293 25.54 -11.65 -5.70
C ASP A 293 24.96 -12.05 -7.06
N ILE A 294 25.38 -11.36 -8.12
CA ILE A 294 24.93 -11.65 -9.48
C ILE A 294 25.29 -13.08 -9.93
N THR A 295 26.37 -13.66 -9.41
CA THR A 295 26.78 -15.04 -9.72
C THR A 295 25.83 -16.09 -9.17
N GLU A 296 25.01 -15.74 -8.17
CA GLU A 296 23.98 -16.61 -7.60
C GLU A 296 22.66 -16.53 -8.37
N LEU A 297 22.46 -15.52 -9.24
CA LEU A 297 21.25 -15.40 -10.04
C LEU A 297 21.35 -16.31 -11.28
N THR A 298 20.62 -17.43 -11.28
CA THR A 298 20.47 -18.30 -12.46
C THR A 298 19.16 -18.02 -13.20
N SER A 299 19.00 -18.56 -14.41
CA SER A 299 17.75 -18.49 -15.18
C SER A 299 16.58 -19.11 -14.40
N GLU A 300 16.83 -20.20 -13.66
CA GLU A 300 15.85 -20.84 -12.79
C GLU A 300 15.44 -19.90 -11.67
N ILE A 301 16.39 -19.30 -10.94
CA ILE A 301 16.08 -18.35 -9.85
C ILE A 301 15.32 -17.14 -10.38
N LEU A 302 15.71 -16.58 -11.53
CA LEU A 302 14.98 -15.48 -12.16
C LEU A 302 13.56 -15.91 -12.58
N SER A 303 13.39 -17.14 -13.07
CA SER A 303 12.07 -17.71 -13.35
C SER A 303 11.21 -17.75 -12.09
N GLN A 304 11.78 -18.20 -10.96
CA GLN A 304 11.08 -18.28 -9.68
C GLN A 304 10.67 -16.90 -9.16
N MET A 305 11.58 -15.91 -9.24
CA MET A 305 11.29 -14.52 -8.88
C MET A 305 10.10 -13.99 -9.66
N LEU A 306 10.10 -14.15 -11.00
CA LEU A 306 9.01 -13.69 -11.86
C LEU A 306 7.71 -14.48 -11.65
N CYS A 307 7.80 -15.77 -11.34
CA CYS A 307 6.64 -16.59 -10.98
C CYS A 307 6.02 -16.18 -9.64
N SER A 308 6.80 -15.76 -8.65
CA SER A 308 6.27 -15.50 -7.30
C SER A 308 5.23 -14.36 -7.22
N LEU A 309 5.23 -13.44 -8.18
CA LEU A 309 4.24 -12.35 -8.29
C LEU A 309 3.30 -12.52 -9.51
N SER A 310 3.53 -13.56 -10.31
CA SER A 310 2.75 -13.88 -11.52
C SER A 310 1.87 -15.10 -11.29
N THR A 311 0.64 -15.08 -11.84
CA THR A 311 -0.21 -16.27 -11.88
C THR A 311 0.16 -17.23 -13.02
N ARG A 312 1.23 -16.91 -13.77
CA ARG A 312 1.70 -17.67 -14.92
C ARG A 312 3.04 -18.32 -14.61
N SER A 313 3.19 -19.55 -15.07
CA SER A 313 4.50 -20.22 -15.11
C SER A 313 5.37 -19.52 -16.16
N ILE A 314 6.27 -18.64 -15.70
CA ILE A 314 7.26 -17.95 -16.52
C ILE A 314 8.56 -18.75 -16.44
N LYS A 315 9.06 -19.23 -17.58
CA LYS A 315 10.37 -19.86 -17.66
C LYS A 315 11.34 -18.96 -18.41
N VAL A 316 12.34 -18.46 -17.72
CA VAL A 316 13.51 -17.82 -18.32
C VAL A 316 14.49 -18.92 -18.74
N THR A 317 14.98 -18.86 -19.97
CA THR A 317 16.01 -19.78 -20.47
C THR A 317 17.40 -19.21 -20.33
N SER A 318 17.56 -17.91 -20.60
CA SER A 318 18.84 -17.22 -20.56
C SER A 318 18.63 -15.72 -20.40
N PHE A 319 19.64 -15.07 -19.85
CA PHE A 319 19.76 -13.61 -19.83
C PHE A 319 21.25 -13.24 -19.79
N MET A 320 21.56 -11.98 -20.06
CA MET A 320 22.87 -11.40 -19.84
C MET A 320 22.79 -10.39 -18.71
N SER A 321 23.89 -10.17 -17.98
CA SER A 321 23.95 -9.16 -16.94
C SER A 321 25.16 -8.25 -17.11
N LYS A 322 25.00 -6.98 -16.74
CA LYS A 322 26.08 -6.00 -16.70
C LYS A 322 25.93 -5.15 -15.45
N ARG A 323 27.02 -4.98 -14.69
CA ARG A 323 27.03 -4.08 -13.55
C ARG A 323 26.84 -2.65 -14.01
N ILE A 324 25.88 -1.94 -13.40
CA ILE A 324 25.59 -0.53 -13.66
C ILE A 324 25.72 0.27 -12.36
N GLY A 325 25.85 1.59 -12.49
CA GLY A 325 26.12 2.50 -11.37
C GLY A 325 27.62 2.65 -11.05
N ILE A 326 27.97 3.77 -10.39
CA ILE A 326 29.35 4.12 -10.05
C ILE A 326 29.73 3.48 -8.71
N GLY A 327 30.71 2.56 -8.71
CA GLY A 327 31.24 1.94 -7.49
C GLY A 327 30.26 0.99 -6.78
N ARG A 328 30.49 0.69 -5.48
CA ARG A 328 29.43 0.12 -4.61
C ARG A 328 28.54 1.30 -4.22
N GLY A 329 27.33 1.39 -4.78
CA GLY A 329 26.34 2.37 -4.35
C GLY A 329 26.04 2.24 -2.86
N TRP A 330 25.35 3.23 -2.28
CA TRP A 330 25.22 3.37 -0.83
C TRP A 330 24.46 2.17 -0.18
N GLY A 331 23.61 1.48 -0.96
CA GLY A 331 22.88 0.27 -0.54
C GLY A 331 23.43 -1.07 -1.03
N GLY A 332 24.22 -1.12 -2.11
CA GLY A 332 24.73 -2.36 -2.72
C GLY A 332 24.90 -2.27 -4.25
N PRO A 333 25.20 -3.38 -4.96
CA PRO A 333 25.40 -3.37 -6.41
C PRO A 333 24.09 -3.32 -7.21
N LEU A 334 24.12 -2.64 -8.35
CA LEU A 334 23.05 -2.65 -9.35
C LEU A 334 23.52 -3.34 -10.63
N TYR A 335 22.62 -4.09 -11.27
CA TYR A 335 22.87 -4.80 -12.50
C TYR A 335 21.75 -4.55 -13.51
N HIS A 336 22.11 -4.31 -14.77
CA HIS A 336 21.20 -4.37 -15.90
C HIS A 336 21.14 -5.82 -16.38
N LEU A 337 19.95 -6.42 -16.36
CA LEU A 337 19.67 -7.70 -16.96
C LEU A 337 19.07 -7.45 -18.34
N TYR A 338 19.61 -8.06 -19.40
CA TYR A 338 19.22 -7.79 -20.78
C TYR A 338 19.25 -9.05 -21.63
N ASN A 339 18.66 -8.98 -22.84
CA ASN A 339 18.48 -10.12 -23.73
C ASN A 339 17.79 -11.32 -23.03
N ILE A 340 16.81 -11.05 -22.17
CA ILE A 340 16.10 -12.09 -21.42
C ILE A 340 15.26 -12.91 -22.41
N GLN A 341 15.43 -14.24 -22.39
CA GLN A 341 14.73 -15.19 -23.25
C GLN A 341 13.75 -16.05 -22.44
N TYR A 342 12.57 -16.31 -22.99
CA TYR A 342 11.45 -16.98 -22.30
C TYR A 342 10.96 -18.24 -23.03
N LEU A 343 10.41 -19.20 -22.29
CA LEU A 343 9.69 -20.38 -22.81
C LEU A 343 8.28 -20.55 -22.20
N PRO A 344 7.25 -20.88 -23.02
CA PRO A 344 7.28 -20.85 -24.49
C PRO A 344 7.58 -19.42 -25.00
N VAL A 345 8.02 -19.27 -26.25
CA VAL A 345 8.22 -17.94 -26.85
C VAL A 345 6.87 -17.25 -26.84
N VAL A 346 6.66 -16.35 -25.88
CA VAL A 346 5.37 -15.72 -25.65
C VAL A 346 5.21 -14.59 -26.66
N THR A 347 4.40 -14.79 -27.70
CA THR A 347 4.15 -13.78 -28.73
C THR A 347 3.07 -12.78 -28.34
N ASP A 348 2.23 -13.13 -27.36
CA ASP A 348 0.98 -12.40 -27.06
C ASP A 348 1.06 -11.52 -25.79
N ILE A 349 2.19 -11.52 -25.06
CA ILE A 349 2.36 -10.80 -23.79
C ILE A 349 3.75 -10.14 -23.76
N SER A 350 3.79 -8.84 -23.47
CA SER A 350 5.04 -8.07 -23.33
C SER A 350 5.73 -8.37 -21.98
N LEU A 351 6.34 -9.55 -21.85
CA LEU A 351 7.37 -9.74 -20.82
C LEU A 351 8.56 -8.83 -21.16
N PRO A 352 9.18 -8.17 -20.17
CA PRO A 352 10.24 -7.20 -20.44
C PRO A 352 11.52 -7.93 -20.88
N ASN A 353 12.16 -7.43 -21.93
CA ASN A 353 13.44 -7.96 -22.40
C ASN A 353 14.63 -7.52 -21.53
N ASP A 354 14.41 -6.47 -20.73
CA ASP A 354 15.40 -5.76 -19.94
C ASP A 354 14.83 -5.41 -18.56
N MET A 355 15.64 -5.55 -17.51
CA MET A 355 15.27 -5.27 -16.13
C MET A 355 16.47 -4.73 -15.35
N VAL A 356 16.20 -4.10 -14.20
CA VAL A 356 17.23 -3.68 -13.24
C VAL A 356 17.15 -4.53 -11.99
N LEU A 357 18.25 -5.22 -11.66
CA LEU A 357 18.44 -5.91 -10.39
C LEU A 357 19.19 -5.00 -9.41
N LYS A 358 18.60 -4.75 -8.25
CA LYS A 358 19.24 -4.04 -7.13
C LYS A 358 19.36 -5.00 -5.96
N LEU A 359 20.60 -5.23 -5.52
CA LEU A 359 20.91 -6.02 -4.35
C LEU A 359 21.34 -5.05 -3.25
N SER A 360 20.63 -5.05 -2.12
CA SER A 360 20.93 -4.15 -1.00
C SER A 360 21.20 -4.93 0.28
N THR A 361 22.12 -4.46 1.12
CA THR A 361 22.54 -5.21 2.34
C THR A 361 22.61 -4.34 3.59
N GLY A 362 22.15 -4.90 4.72
CA GLY A 362 22.37 -4.38 6.05
C GLY A 362 21.68 -3.04 6.38
N ILE A 363 22.32 -2.28 7.27
CA ILE A 363 21.88 -0.95 7.69
C ILE A 363 22.97 0.04 7.31
N TRP A 364 22.58 1.12 6.66
CA TRP A 364 23.49 2.14 6.19
C TRP A 364 23.01 3.53 6.64
N ASN A 365 23.87 4.28 7.35
CA ASN A 365 23.51 5.56 8.00
C ASN A 365 22.22 5.53 8.84
N GLY A 366 21.95 4.42 9.53
CA GLY A 366 20.72 4.22 10.32
C GLY A 366 19.51 3.75 9.51
N ILE A 367 19.63 3.68 8.18
CA ILE A 367 18.56 3.29 7.27
C ILE A 367 18.71 1.82 6.89
N ALA A 368 17.68 1.02 7.14
CA ALA A 368 17.68 -0.40 6.79
C ALA A 368 17.40 -0.59 5.28
N ALA A 369 18.17 -1.47 4.63
CA ALA A 369 17.98 -1.80 3.21
C ALA A 369 16.61 -2.45 2.89
N SER A 370 15.88 -2.90 3.91
CA SER A 370 14.52 -3.41 3.79
C SER A 370 13.48 -2.35 3.41
N ILE A 371 13.73 -1.07 3.70
CA ILE A 371 12.75 0.02 3.51
C ILE A 371 12.31 0.13 2.04
N GLU A 372 13.23 0.08 1.09
CA GLU A 372 12.90 0.21 -0.33
C GLU A 372 12.09 -0.97 -0.86
N ALA A 373 12.41 -2.19 -0.43
CA ALA A 373 11.65 -3.37 -0.82
C ALA A 373 10.21 -3.32 -0.26
N GLU A 374 10.08 -2.94 1.01
CA GLU A 374 8.76 -2.76 1.63
C GLU A 374 7.98 -1.60 0.98
N PHE A 375 8.66 -0.53 0.54
CA PHE A 375 8.04 0.52 -0.26
C PHE A 375 7.42 -0.04 -1.54
N TYR A 376 8.16 -0.79 -2.35
CA TYR A 376 7.62 -1.33 -3.60
C TYR A 376 6.51 -2.37 -3.39
N VAL A 377 6.57 -3.15 -2.31
CA VAL A 377 5.54 -4.14 -2.01
C VAL A 377 4.28 -3.51 -1.43
N LYS A 378 4.42 -2.57 -0.49
CA LYS A 378 3.32 -2.09 0.35
C LYS A 378 2.86 -0.69 -0.04
N LEU A 379 3.73 0.22 -0.46
CA LEU A 379 3.33 1.61 -0.69
C LEU A 379 3.18 1.95 -2.18
N ALA A 380 4.10 1.53 -3.04
CA ALA A 380 4.08 1.82 -4.47
C ALA A 380 2.74 1.46 -5.17
N PRO A 381 2.08 0.31 -4.88
CA PRO A 381 0.78 -0.02 -5.49
C PRO A 381 -0.39 0.87 -5.03
N ARG A 382 -0.16 1.73 -4.05
CA ARG A 382 -1.13 2.65 -3.44
C ARG A 382 -0.87 4.10 -3.83
N ILE A 383 0.17 4.37 -4.64
CA ILE A 383 0.51 5.72 -5.13
C ILE A 383 -0.23 5.97 -6.45
N SER A 384 -0.98 7.06 -6.51
CA SER A 384 -1.84 7.37 -7.67
C SER A 384 -1.34 8.51 -8.54
N HIS A 385 -0.56 9.45 -7.98
CA HIS A 385 -0.20 10.69 -8.67
C HIS A 385 1.27 10.80 -9.09
N VAL A 386 2.10 9.85 -8.66
CA VAL A 386 3.55 9.85 -8.94
C VAL A 386 3.93 8.53 -9.61
N GLU A 387 4.66 8.63 -10.71
CA GLU A 387 5.20 7.44 -11.37
C GLU A 387 6.42 6.93 -10.60
N VAL A 388 6.42 5.62 -10.38
CA VAL A 388 7.51 4.86 -9.77
C VAL A 388 7.82 3.66 -10.68
N PRO A 389 9.06 3.15 -10.70
CA PRO A 389 9.41 1.99 -11.53
C PRO A 389 8.49 0.81 -11.25
N HIS A 390 8.06 0.11 -12.30
CA HIS A 390 7.34 -1.15 -12.10
C HIS A 390 8.23 -2.16 -11.36
N CYS A 391 7.69 -2.79 -10.32
CA CYS A 391 8.41 -3.78 -9.52
C CYS A 391 7.98 -5.20 -9.92
N TYR A 392 8.88 -5.95 -10.56
CA TYR A 392 8.67 -7.34 -10.94
C TYR A 392 8.91 -8.33 -9.79
N TYR A 393 9.78 -7.97 -8.84
CA TYR A 393 10.06 -8.78 -7.66
C TYR A 393 10.67 -7.93 -6.54
N ALA A 394 10.26 -8.16 -5.30
CA ALA A 394 10.82 -7.54 -4.12
C ALA A 394 10.76 -8.52 -2.95
N ALA A 395 11.91 -8.81 -2.32
CA ALA A 395 11.94 -9.65 -1.13
C ALA A 395 13.11 -9.33 -0.20
N ARG A 396 12.91 -9.72 1.06
CA ARG A 396 13.97 -9.83 2.07
C ARG A 396 14.57 -11.22 2.01
N HIS A 397 15.88 -11.36 2.25
CA HIS A 397 16.53 -12.68 2.27
C HIS A 397 15.99 -13.58 3.39
N ASN A 398 15.64 -12.98 4.52
CA ASN A 398 14.85 -13.61 5.56
C ASN A 398 14.17 -12.53 6.41
N HIS A 399 13.27 -12.97 7.27
CA HIS A 399 12.44 -12.13 8.14
C HIS A 399 13.19 -11.21 9.09
N ASN A 400 14.41 -11.59 9.49
CA ASN A 400 15.27 -10.83 10.39
C ASN A 400 16.39 -10.09 9.64
N SER A 401 16.54 -10.30 8.33
CA SER A 401 17.58 -9.72 7.52
C SER A 401 17.12 -8.38 6.94
N ASN A 402 18.04 -7.43 6.91
CA ASN A 402 17.86 -6.18 6.18
C ASN A 402 18.29 -6.31 4.72
N ASP A 403 18.87 -7.44 4.32
CA ASP A 403 19.31 -7.67 2.95
C ASP A 403 18.10 -7.91 2.04
N THR A 404 18.08 -7.23 0.91
CA THR A 404 16.97 -7.23 -0.04
C THR A 404 17.41 -7.43 -1.47
N VAL A 405 16.48 -7.97 -2.25
CA VAL A 405 16.58 -8.09 -3.70
C VAL A 405 15.37 -7.40 -4.31
N LEU A 406 15.64 -6.52 -5.26
CA LEU A 406 14.65 -5.83 -6.06
C LEU A 406 14.90 -6.09 -7.54
N LEU A 407 13.84 -6.41 -8.27
CA LEU A 407 13.81 -6.52 -9.72
C LEU A 407 12.82 -5.48 -10.24
N LEU A 408 13.34 -4.46 -10.89
CA LEU A 408 12.60 -3.29 -11.32
C LEU A 408 12.62 -3.16 -12.86
N GLU A 409 11.69 -2.37 -13.37
CA GLU A 409 11.66 -1.89 -14.74
C GLU A 409 12.98 -1.25 -15.16
N ASP A 410 13.47 -1.61 -16.35
CA ASP A 410 14.49 -0.80 -17.02
C ASP A 410 13.84 0.43 -17.67
N LEU A 411 14.27 1.60 -17.22
CA LEU A 411 13.74 2.90 -17.66
C LEU A 411 14.62 3.56 -18.72
N SER A 412 15.67 2.87 -19.21
CA SER A 412 16.72 3.50 -20.01
C SER A 412 16.24 3.96 -21.39
N LEU A 413 15.28 3.25 -21.97
CA LEU A 413 14.70 3.52 -23.28
C LEU A 413 13.65 4.64 -23.24
N THR A 414 12.86 4.74 -22.17
CA THR A 414 11.71 5.65 -22.05
C THR A 414 12.04 6.94 -21.30
N PHE A 415 13.00 6.88 -20.38
CA PHE A 415 13.39 8.01 -19.54
C PHE A 415 14.88 8.39 -19.71
N LYS A 416 15.20 9.63 -19.33
CA LYS A 416 16.56 10.18 -19.27
C LYS A 416 16.80 10.87 -17.93
N PRO A 417 18.03 10.81 -17.38
CA PRO A 417 18.33 11.47 -16.11
C PRO A 417 18.31 12.99 -16.24
N LEU A 418 17.87 13.67 -15.19
CA LEU A 418 18.09 15.11 -15.02
C LEU A 418 19.51 15.31 -14.46
N SER A 419 20.43 15.78 -15.31
CA SER A 419 21.83 15.99 -14.90
C SER A 419 22.05 17.37 -14.28
N ARG A 420 22.84 17.44 -13.20
CA ARG A 420 23.38 18.69 -12.64
C ARG A 420 24.16 19.56 -13.63
N SER A 421 24.69 18.96 -14.69
CA SER A 421 25.40 19.69 -15.74
C SER A 421 24.46 20.44 -16.69
N ILE A 422 23.16 20.16 -16.61
CA ILE A 422 22.12 20.81 -17.42
C ILE A 422 21.45 21.84 -16.51
N PHE A 423 21.32 23.07 -17.01
CA PHE A 423 20.55 24.10 -16.33
C PHE A 423 19.11 23.64 -16.17
N ILE A 424 18.63 23.56 -14.92
CA ILE A 424 17.22 23.27 -14.62
C ILE A 424 16.47 24.59 -14.64
N ASP A 425 15.61 24.77 -15.64
CA ASP A 425 14.72 25.92 -15.73
C ASP A 425 13.61 25.89 -14.68
N ASP A 426 12.95 27.04 -14.49
CA ASP A 426 11.88 27.20 -13.51
C ASP A 426 10.67 26.29 -13.81
N SER A 427 10.35 26.06 -15.08
CA SER A 427 9.24 25.16 -15.46
C SER A 427 9.48 23.73 -14.98
N THR A 428 10.67 23.19 -15.20
CA THR A 428 11.07 21.85 -14.78
C THR A 428 11.06 21.74 -13.27
N LEU A 429 11.61 22.76 -12.58
CA LEU A 429 11.58 22.81 -11.12
C LEU A 429 10.16 22.83 -10.56
N PHE A 430 9.28 23.67 -11.09
CA PHE A 430 7.89 23.76 -10.63
C PHE A 430 7.11 22.47 -10.89
N LEU A 431 7.43 21.76 -11.96
CA LEU A 431 6.88 20.44 -12.20
C LEU A 431 7.37 19.42 -11.18
N LEU A 432 8.66 19.39 -10.83
CA LEU A 432 9.20 18.54 -9.77
C LEU A 432 8.50 18.80 -8.43
N VAL A 433 8.33 20.08 -8.08
CA VAL A 433 7.60 20.51 -6.88
C VAL A 433 6.15 20.03 -6.94
N THR A 434 5.48 20.16 -8.09
CA THR A 434 4.10 19.70 -8.26
C THR A 434 3.97 18.20 -8.07
N THR A 435 4.88 17.42 -8.66
CA THR A 435 4.89 15.95 -8.55
C THR A 435 5.10 15.48 -7.11
N ILE A 436 6.10 16.01 -6.40
CA ILE A 436 6.31 15.58 -5.01
C ILE A 436 5.21 16.09 -4.07
N ALA A 437 4.68 17.29 -4.32
CA ALA A 437 3.58 17.84 -3.53
C ALA A 437 2.28 17.02 -3.71
N SER A 438 2.00 16.44 -4.88
CA SER A 438 0.84 15.56 -5.05
C SER A 438 0.97 14.29 -4.22
N LEU A 439 2.16 13.69 -4.14
CA LEU A 439 2.43 12.57 -3.23
C LEU A 439 2.22 12.99 -1.77
N HIS A 440 2.78 14.13 -1.39
CA HIS A 440 2.65 14.64 -0.03
C HIS A 440 1.19 14.89 0.35
N ALA A 441 0.37 15.39 -0.57
CA ALA A 441 -1.05 15.60 -0.36
C ALA A 441 -1.82 14.28 -0.22
N GLU A 442 -1.51 13.31 -1.08
CA GLU A 442 -2.16 11.99 -1.11
C GLU A 442 -2.05 11.26 0.23
N PHE A 443 -0.88 11.36 0.88
CA PHE A 443 -0.60 10.71 2.16
C PHE A 443 -0.62 11.65 3.38
N PHE A 444 -1.12 12.87 3.21
CA PHE A 444 -1.13 13.88 4.26
C PHE A 444 -1.94 13.44 5.48
N GLU A 445 -1.27 13.30 6.62
CA GLU A 445 -1.81 12.80 7.89
C GLU A 445 -2.65 11.51 7.75
N HIS A 446 -2.39 10.73 6.69
CA HIS A 446 -3.26 9.63 6.30
C HIS A 446 -3.28 8.53 7.37
N PRO A 447 -4.47 8.06 7.86
CA PRO A 447 -4.56 7.09 8.96
C PRO A 447 -3.83 5.78 8.69
N MET A 448 -3.77 5.35 7.44
CA MET A 448 -3.05 4.15 7.00
C MET A 448 -1.58 4.13 7.46
N LEU A 449 -0.90 5.28 7.49
CA LEU A 449 0.51 5.37 7.90
C LEU A 449 0.75 5.12 9.40
N LYS A 450 -0.33 5.00 10.19
CA LYS A 450 -0.30 4.62 11.61
C LYS A 450 -0.80 3.19 11.85
N HIS A 451 -1.29 2.51 10.82
CA HIS A 451 -1.75 1.13 10.91
C HIS A 451 -0.55 0.17 11.09
N GLU A 452 -0.78 -0.97 11.75
CA GLU A 452 0.26 -1.96 12.05
C GLU A 452 1.01 -2.46 10.80
N GLU A 453 0.31 -2.55 9.68
CA GLU A 453 0.87 -2.92 8.36
C GLU A 453 1.99 -1.99 7.88
N PHE A 454 2.00 -0.73 8.34
CA PHE A 454 2.97 0.31 7.94
C PHE A 454 4.07 0.57 8.98
N THR A 455 4.22 -0.31 9.96
CA THR A 455 5.32 -0.26 10.95
C THR A 455 6.72 -0.35 10.33
N TRP A 456 6.83 -0.86 9.10
CA TRP A 456 8.08 -0.88 8.33
C TRP A 456 8.52 0.52 7.87
N LEU A 457 7.59 1.47 7.71
CA LEU A 457 7.89 2.83 7.26
C LEU A 457 8.42 3.61 8.47
N PRO A 458 9.73 3.93 8.53
CA PRO A 458 10.28 4.61 9.68
C PRO A 458 9.70 6.02 9.79
N THR A 459 9.68 6.55 11.02
CA THR A 459 9.52 7.99 11.21
C THR A 459 10.87 8.67 11.02
N LEU A 460 10.88 9.97 10.73
CA LEU A 460 12.15 10.71 10.72
C LEU A 460 12.91 10.57 12.06
N SER A 461 12.18 10.56 13.17
CA SER A 461 12.71 10.32 14.53
C SER A 461 13.40 8.97 14.71
N SER A 462 13.15 7.97 13.86
CA SER A 462 13.85 6.69 13.92
C SER A 462 15.37 6.84 13.69
N ASN A 463 15.79 7.91 13.00
CA ASN A 463 17.20 8.25 12.78
C ASN A 463 17.74 9.35 13.73
N LEU A 464 16.97 9.75 14.74
CA LEU A 464 17.32 10.85 15.65
C LEU A 464 18.70 10.64 16.28
N SER A 465 18.95 9.46 16.87
CA SER A 465 20.23 9.16 17.54
C SER A 465 21.43 9.22 16.60
N TYR A 466 21.26 8.77 15.35
CA TYR A 466 22.30 8.84 14.32
C TYR A 466 22.63 10.31 13.99
N HIS A 467 21.61 11.11 13.66
CA HIS A 467 21.81 12.51 13.31
C HIS A 467 22.33 13.32 14.50
N HIS A 468 21.82 13.08 15.70
CA HIS A 468 22.27 13.77 16.92
C HIS A 468 23.76 13.54 17.15
N THR A 469 24.20 12.27 17.14
CA THR A 469 25.62 11.92 17.36
C THR A 469 26.52 12.57 16.30
N LYS A 470 26.13 12.48 15.02
CA LYS A 470 26.91 13.06 13.92
C LYS A 470 26.96 14.59 13.99
N TYR A 471 25.85 15.22 14.30
CA TYR A 471 25.74 16.66 14.44
C TYR A 471 26.57 17.17 15.64
N GLN A 472 26.44 16.52 16.80
CA GLN A 472 27.23 16.81 18.00
C GLN A 472 28.73 16.67 17.74
N ASN A 473 29.16 15.58 17.11
CA ASN A 473 30.56 15.39 16.76
C ASN A 473 31.07 16.49 15.83
N ARG A 474 30.28 16.87 14.82
CA ARG A 474 30.63 17.94 13.90
C ARG A 474 30.72 19.30 14.60
N MET A 475 29.77 19.61 15.46
CA MET A 475 29.72 20.84 16.25
C MET A 475 30.71 20.85 17.44
N SER A 476 31.50 19.79 17.62
CA SER A 476 32.61 19.70 18.57
C SER A 476 33.99 19.79 17.87
N ASP A 477 34.04 19.72 16.54
CA ASP A 477 35.28 19.84 15.78
C ASP A 477 35.75 21.30 15.73
N GLN A 478 36.87 21.59 16.38
CA GLN A 478 37.47 22.93 16.48
C GLN A 478 37.78 23.55 15.12
N ASN A 479 38.18 22.76 14.12
CA ASN A 479 38.46 23.28 12.77
C ASN A 479 37.16 23.68 12.07
N TYR A 480 36.12 22.87 12.22
CA TYR A 480 34.80 23.17 11.67
C TYR A 480 34.17 24.39 12.34
N ILE A 481 34.25 24.48 13.67
CA ILE A 481 33.78 25.64 14.44
C ILE A 481 34.46 26.93 13.97
N LYS A 482 35.79 26.96 13.88
CA LYS A 482 36.54 28.13 13.38
C LYS A 482 36.11 28.51 11.98
N LEU A 483 35.91 27.51 11.12
CA LEU A 483 35.46 27.72 9.75
C LEU A 483 34.04 28.32 9.71
N LEU A 484 33.09 27.80 10.49
CA LEU A 484 31.73 28.35 10.59
C LEU A 484 31.74 29.78 11.14
N GLN A 485 32.46 30.04 12.23
CA GLN A 485 32.58 31.38 12.82
C GLN A 485 33.19 32.40 11.85
N SER A 486 34.07 31.96 10.94
CA SER A 486 34.64 32.84 9.90
C SER A 486 33.64 33.23 8.80
N LYS A 487 32.48 32.57 8.73
CA LYS A 487 31.48 32.74 7.67
C LYS A 487 30.11 33.19 8.17
N LEU A 488 29.78 32.93 9.44
CA LEU A 488 28.49 33.23 10.05
C LEU A 488 28.53 34.50 10.89
N SER A 489 27.39 35.17 10.97
CA SER A 489 27.10 36.13 12.01
C SER A 489 27.07 35.47 13.40
N SER A 490 27.28 36.26 14.45
CA SER A 490 27.20 35.76 15.83
C SER A 490 25.85 35.11 16.12
N LYS A 491 24.76 35.68 15.60
CA LYS A 491 23.40 35.14 15.77
C LYS A 491 23.21 33.80 15.07
N ALA A 492 23.67 33.66 13.83
CA ALA A 492 23.57 32.41 13.08
C ALA A 492 24.43 31.30 13.69
N TYR A 493 25.62 31.66 14.20
CA TYR A 493 26.45 30.72 14.95
C TYR A 493 25.78 30.28 16.26
N THR A 494 25.24 31.21 17.05
CA THR A 494 24.48 30.89 18.27
C THR A 494 23.30 29.97 17.94
N TYR A 495 22.53 30.27 16.89
CA TYR A 495 21.43 29.42 16.43
C TYR A 495 21.89 27.99 16.17
N ALA A 496 22.98 27.81 15.39
CA ALA A 496 23.54 26.50 15.11
C ALA A 496 23.91 25.75 16.40
N THR A 497 24.55 26.41 17.36
CA THR A 497 24.89 25.76 18.64
C THR A 497 23.66 25.39 19.48
N THR A 498 22.63 26.24 19.50
CA THR A 498 21.39 25.99 20.25
C THR A 498 20.54 24.88 19.61
N LEU A 499 20.67 24.61 18.31
CA LEU A 499 19.95 23.47 17.70
C LEU A 499 20.23 22.12 18.38
N LEU A 500 21.38 21.94 19.05
CA LEU A 500 21.65 20.74 19.83
C LEU A 500 20.66 20.55 20.98
N THR A 501 20.22 21.62 21.64
CA THR A 501 19.27 21.53 22.77
C THR A 501 17.83 21.29 22.31
N HIS A 502 17.48 21.74 21.10
CA HIS A 502 16.12 21.57 20.53
C HIS A 502 16.01 20.39 19.55
N PHE A 503 17.06 19.57 19.44
CA PHE A 503 17.18 18.53 18.43
C PHE A 503 16.00 17.54 18.45
N SER A 504 15.65 17.02 19.63
CA SER A 504 14.57 16.05 19.78
C SER A 504 13.20 16.63 19.45
N HIS A 505 12.97 17.89 19.84
CA HIS A 505 11.71 18.60 19.54
C HIS A 505 11.53 18.83 18.05
N LEU A 506 12.60 19.24 17.35
CA LEU A 506 12.61 19.40 15.90
C LEU A 506 12.22 18.10 15.18
N PHE A 507 12.87 16.99 15.52
CA PHE A 507 12.58 15.68 14.91
C PHE A 507 11.17 15.18 15.25
N HIS A 508 10.70 15.42 16.48
CA HIS A 508 9.34 15.10 16.90
C HIS A 508 8.30 15.83 16.04
N LYS A 509 8.44 17.16 15.89
CA LYS A 509 7.53 17.96 15.07
C LYS A 509 7.51 17.49 13.62
N LEU A 510 8.69 17.32 13.02
CA LEU A 510 8.80 16.83 11.65
C LEU A 510 8.21 15.41 11.46
N SER A 511 8.16 14.58 12.50
CA SER A 511 7.68 13.19 12.39
C SER A 511 6.19 13.01 12.68
N ASN A 512 5.62 13.88 13.52
CA ASN A 512 4.32 13.65 14.15
C ASN A 512 3.28 14.72 13.84
N GLU A 513 3.68 15.89 13.36
CA GLU A 513 2.77 16.99 12.98
C GLU A 513 2.84 17.21 11.46
N LYS A 514 1.67 17.34 10.80
CA LYS A 514 1.59 17.63 9.35
C LYS A 514 2.43 16.66 8.51
N TYR A 515 2.50 15.40 8.96
CA TYR A 515 3.33 14.37 8.35
C TYR A 515 2.67 13.82 7.09
N THR A 516 3.49 13.26 6.23
CA THR A 516 3.09 12.53 5.03
C THR A 516 4.15 11.45 4.73
N VAL A 517 4.06 10.79 3.57
CA VAL A 517 5.16 10.00 3.02
C VAL A 517 6.16 10.97 2.38
N SER A 518 7.33 11.09 2.98
CA SER A 518 8.46 11.82 2.40
C SER A 518 9.38 10.84 1.68
N HIS A 519 9.94 11.26 0.54
CA HIS A 519 10.99 10.50 -0.15
C HIS A 519 12.27 10.46 0.70
N GLY A 520 12.59 11.54 1.42
CA GLY A 520 13.75 11.64 2.31
C GLY A 520 15.08 11.92 1.60
N ASP A 521 15.14 11.71 0.28
CA ASP A 521 16.27 12.07 -0.59
C ASP A 521 15.73 12.54 -1.95
N PHE A 522 14.80 13.50 -1.96
CA PHE A 522 14.22 14.01 -3.20
C PHE A 522 15.12 15.07 -3.86
N TRP A 523 15.85 14.67 -4.90
CA TRP A 523 16.69 15.56 -5.70
C TRP A 523 16.79 15.08 -7.15
N ILE A 524 17.30 15.93 -8.04
CA ILE A 524 17.28 15.69 -9.50
C ILE A 524 17.94 14.38 -9.96
N ASN A 525 18.91 13.84 -9.20
CA ASN A 525 19.54 12.57 -9.57
C ASN A 525 18.64 11.35 -9.30
N ASN A 526 17.62 11.51 -8.45
CA ASN A 526 16.62 10.49 -8.13
C ASN A 526 15.33 10.68 -8.93
N VAL A 527 15.38 11.48 -10.01
CA VAL A 527 14.27 11.72 -10.91
C VAL A 527 14.71 11.54 -12.35
N LEU A 528 13.96 10.74 -13.11
CA LEU A 528 14.15 10.61 -14.55
C LEU A 528 12.99 11.28 -15.28
N MET A 529 13.30 12.00 -16.34
CA MET A 529 12.33 12.66 -17.20
C MET A 529 12.01 11.79 -18.40
N HIS A 530 10.72 11.67 -18.72
CA HIS A 530 10.30 10.93 -19.89
C HIS A 530 10.89 11.59 -21.16
N ARG A 531 11.24 10.77 -22.15
CA ARG A 531 11.93 11.25 -23.37
C ARG A 531 11.01 11.94 -24.37
N ASP A 532 9.70 11.72 -24.27
CA ASP A 532 8.70 12.43 -25.06
C ASP A 532 8.47 13.87 -24.56
N GLN A 533 7.48 14.55 -25.13
CA GLN A 533 7.10 15.92 -24.73
C GLN A 533 6.05 15.95 -23.60
N SER A 534 5.75 14.81 -22.95
CA SER A 534 4.68 14.72 -21.95
C SER A 534 5.00 15.42 -20.62
N GLN A 535 6.26 15.79 -20.39
CA GLN A 535 6.69 16.43 -19.14
C GLN A 535 6.28 15.57 -17.92
N ARG A 536 6.56 14.27 -17.98
CA ARG A 536 6.34 13.32 -16.89
C ARG A 536 7.66 12.91 -16.27
N PHE A 537 7.62 12.65 -14.97
CA PHE A 537 8.76 12.23 -14.17
C PHE A 537 8.47 10.90 -13.49
N VAL A 538 9.48 10.04 -13.45
CA VAL A 538 9.51 8.86 -12.59
C VAL A 538 10.50 9.10 -11.46
N ILE A 539 10.07 8.83 -10.22
CA ILE A 539 10.90 8.97 -9.02
C ILE A 539 11.47 7.62 -8.64
N ILE A 540 12.79 7.58 -8.42
CA ILE A 540 13.54 6.35 -8.11
C ILE A 540 14.27 6.49 -6.78
N ASP A 541 14.78 5.36 -6.28
CA ASP A 541 15.63 5.29 -5.07
C ASP A 541 14.92 5.68 -3.76
N TRP A 542 13.86 4.93 -3.44
CA TRP A 542 13.00 5.12 -2.28
C TRP A 542 13.59 4.59 -0.96
N GLN A 543 14.90 4.32 -0.91
CA GLN A 543 15.59 3.77 0.27
C GLN A 543 15.47 4.62 1.53
N THR A 544 15.32 5.94 1.37
CA THR A 544 15.23 6.90 2.49
C THR A 544 13.79 7.29 2.83
N CYS A 545 12.79 6.65 2.22
CA CYS A 545 11.41 7.05 2.42
C CYS A 545 11.01 6.88 3.89
N CYS A 546 10.28 7.85 4.41
CA CYS A 546 9.89 7.87 5.81
C CYS A 546 8.61 8.66 6.02
N ARG A 547 7.99 8.48 7.19
CA ARG A 547 6.91 9.35 7.66
C ARG A 547 7.52 10.64 8.23
N ALA A 548 7.31 11.74 7.51
CA ALA A 548 7.82 13.06 7.89
C ALA A 548 6.99 14.18 7.25
N ASN A 549 7.17 15.42 7.71
CA ASN A 549 6.64 16.60 7.04
C ASN A 549 7.30 16.73 5.66
N GLY A 550 6.47 16.86 4.61
CA GLY A 550 6.91 16.89 3.21
C GLY A 550 7.86 18.03 2.85
N LEU A 551 7.92 19.09 3.66
CA LEU A 551 8.83 20.21 3.43
C LEU A 551 10.31 19.81 3.49
N ILE A 552 10.67 18.66 4.08
CA ILE A 552 12.06 18.19 4.04
C ILE A 552 12.51 17.85 2.61
N ASP A 553 11.61 17.33 1.76
CA ASP A 553 11.92 17.06 0.35
C ASP A 553 12.01 18.37 -0.45
N ILE A 554 11.11 19.34 -0.17
CA ILE A 554 11.14 20.67 -0.80
C ILE A 554 12.42 21.42 -0.45
N ALA A 555 12.79 21.45 0.83
CA ALA A 555 14.01 22.07 1.31
C ALA A 555 15.24 21.39 0.70
N TYR A 556 15.27 20.06 0.64
CA TYR A 556 16.39 19.34 0.04
C TYR A 556 16.53 19.61 -1.46
N LEU A 557 15.42 19.65 -2.21
CA LEU A 557 15.40 20.01 -3.62
C LEU A 557 15.94 21.43 -3.84
N LEU A 558 15.44 22.42 -3.10
CA LEU A 558 15.89 23.81 -3.28
C LEU A 558 17.35 24.01 -2.94
N ARG A 559 17.86 23.34 -1.89
CA ARG A 559 19.23 23.52 -1.41
C ARG A 559 20.28 22.73 -2.18
N MET A 560 19.89 22.07 -3.27
CA MET A 560 20.87 21.61 -4.27
C MET A 560 21.40 22.74 -5.16
N PHE A 561 20.60 23.78 -5.34
CA PHE A 561 21.01 24.98 -6.08
C PHE A 561 21.85 25.87 -5.18
N ASN A 562 22.56 26.84 -5.78
CA ASN A 562 23.22 27.87 -4.98
C ASN A 562 22.17 28.74 -4.25
N SER A 563 22.60 29.40 -3.18
CA SER A 563 21.72 30.16 -2.30
C SER A 563 21.02 31.33 -3.01
N GLU A 564 21.66 31.94 -4.00
CA GLU A 564 21.07 33.01 -4.79
C GLU A 564 19.84 32.50 -5.58
N ARG A 565 20.01 31.40 -6.32
CA ARG A 565 18.93 30.76 -7.07
C ARG A 565 17.83 30.29 -6.13
N ALA A 566 18.18 29.61 -5.03
CA ALA A 566 17.20 29.13 -4.05
C ALA A 566 16.33 30.26 -3.50
N ARG A 567 16.92 31.39 -3.07
CA ARG A 567 16.19 32.57 -2.56
C ARG A 567 15.25 33.18 -3.60
N SER A 568 15.67 33.24 -4.87
CA SER A 568 14.86 33.86 -5.93
C SER A 568 13.54 33.13 -6.22
N ILE A 569 13.50 31.81 -5.98
CA ILE A 569 12.36 30.94 -6.34
C ILE A 569 11.58 30.41 -5.14
N GLU A 570 12.17 30.43 -3.94
CA GLU A 570 11.62 29.83 -2.72
C GLU A 570 10.17 30.23 -2.43
N SER A 571 9.87 31.54 -2.47
CA SER A 571 8.50 32.01 -2.18
C SER A 571 7.48 31.45 -3.18
N HIS A 572 7.82 31.43 -4.47
CA HIS A 572 6.97 30.86 -5.51
C HIS A 572 6.80 29.34 -5.34
N VAL A 573 7.86 28.63 -4.96
CA VAL A 573 7.83 27.18 -4.70
C VAL A 573 6.95 26.84 -3.51
N LEU A 574 7.02 27.59 -2.40
CA LEU A 574 6.17 27.35 -1.24
C LEU A 574 4.69 27.65 -1.53
N GLU A 575 4.42 28.69 -2.32
CA GLU A 575 3.06 29.01 -2.78
C GLU A 575 2.51 27.94 -3.73
N LEU A 576 3.34 27.42 -4.63
CA LEU A 576 2.98 26.30 -5.50
C LEU A 576 2.71 25.03 -4.69
N TYR A 577 3.59 24.70 -3.74
CA TYR A 577 3.43 23.56 -2.84
C TYR A 577 2.06 23.62 -2.13
N HIS A 578 1.74 24.76 -1.51
CA HIS A 578 0.43 25.00 -0.90
C HIS A 578 -0.73 24.83 -1.88
N LYS A 579 -0.65 25.43 -3.08
CA LYS A 579 -1.70 25.30 -4.11
C LYS A 579 -1.94 23.85 -4.50
N VAL A 580 -0.89 23.05 -4.63
CA VAL A 580 -1.00 21.62 -4.96
C VAL A 580 -1.61 20.84 -3.80
N LEU A 581 -1.18 21.07 -2.56
CA LEU A 581 -1.79 20.46 -1.38
C LEU A 581 -3.31 20.72 -1.33
N VAL A 582 -3.73 21.98 -1.50
CA VAL A 582 -5.14 22.36 -1.53
C VAL A 582 -5.89 21.68 -2.68
N LYS A 583 -5.30 21.65 -3.88
CA LYS A 583 -5.89 20.98 -5.06
C LYS A 583 -6.22 19.51 -4.79
N TYR A 584 -5.39 18.81 -4.00
CA TYR A 584 -5.57 17.40 -3.66
C TYR A 584 -6.33 17.17 -2.34
N GLY A 585 -6.84 18.23 -1.70
CA GLY A 585 -7.77 18.14 -0.57
C GLY A 585 -7.19 18.50 0.80
N VAL A 586 -5.95 18.99 0.87
CA VAL A 586 -5.31 19.42 2.12
C VAL A 586 -5.48 20.93 2.29
N SER A 587 -6.58 21.35 2.92
CA SER A 587 -6.87 22.77 3.19
C SER A 587 -6.50 23.23 4.60
N GLN A 588 -6.17 22.31 5.50
CA GLN A 588 -5.83 22.56 6.91
C GLN A 588 -4.36 22.91 7.17
N TYR A 589 -3.57 23.11 6.12
CA TYR A 589 -2.16 23.50 6.21
C TYR A 589 -1.93 24.76 5.39
N ASP A 590 -2.13 25.92 6.02
CA ASP A 590 -2.11 27.21 5.34
C ASP A 590 -0.69 27.65 4.94
N ILE A 591 -0.61 28.58 3.98
CA ILE A 591 0.65 29.10 3.45
C ILE A 591 1.54 29.77 4.52
N SER A 592 0.97 30.39 5.56
CA SER A 592 1.78 30.99 6.63
C SER A 592 2.44 29.91 7.47
N SER A 593 1.70 28.87 7.84
CA SER A 593 2.21 27.69 8.55
C SER A 593 3.27 26.95 7.74
N ILE A 594 3.06 26.80 6.43
CA ILE A 594 4.06 26.20 5.51
C ILE A 594 5.36 27.02 5.50
N LYS A 595 5.28 28.35 5.40
CA LYS A 595 6.47 29.22 5.45
C LYS A 595 7.18 29.11 6.80
N ASP A 596 6.44 29.15 7.90
CA ASP A 596 7.00 29.01 9.24
C ASP A 596 7.70 27.65 9.43
N ASP A 597 7.04 26.55 9.07
CA ASP A 597 7.61 25.19 9.18
C ASP A 597 8.81 24.99 8.24
N TYR A 598 8.79 25.62 7.06
CA TYR A 598 9.92 25.55 6.13
C TYR A 598 11.19 26.15 6.76
N TYR A 599 11.12 27.38 7.30
CA TYR A 599 12.28 28.05 7.88
C TYR A 599 12.65 27.53 9.28
N THR A 600 11.67 27.08 10.08
CA THR A 600 11.91 26.70 11.48
C THR A 600 12.06 25.21 11.71
N LEU A 601 11.64 24.36 10.75
CA LEU A 601 11.76 22.90 10.83
C LEU A 601 12.58 22.32 9.68
N ALA A 602 12.17 22.55 8.43
CA ALA A 602 12.79 21.87 7.28
C ALA A 602 14.23 22.36 7.03
N LEU A 603 14.48 23.67 6.96
CA LEU A 603 15.84 24.21 6.76
C LEU A 603 16.82 23.82 7.90
N PRO A 604 16.46 23.90 9.19
CA PRO A 604 17.30 23.40 10.28
C PRO A 604 17.63 21.92 10.13
N PHE A 605 16.66 21.09 9.71
CA PHE A 605 16.91 19.69 9.43
C PHE A 605 17.91 19.50 8.27
N ILE A 606 17.79 20.27 7.18
CA ILE A 606 18.77 20.24 6.07
C ILE A 606 20.18 20.64 6.56
N PHE A 607 20.29 21.64 7.43
CA PHE A 607 21.57 22.02 8.02
C PHE A 607 22.19 20.87 8.84
N ILE A 608 21.40 20.22 9.69
CA ILE A 608 21.82 19.04 10.46
C ILE A 608 22.30 17.93 9.50
N ARG A 609 21.55 17.67 8.43
CA ARG A 609 21.91 16.67 7.42
C ARG A 609 23.24 17.00 6.73
N TYR A 610 23.50 18.25 6.37
CA TYR A 610 24.79 18.66 5.80
C TYR A 610 25.96 18.46 6.77
N CYS A 611 25.76 18.70 8.05
CA CYS A 611 26.78 18.45 9.08
C CYS A 611 27.12 16.96 9.22
N CYS A 612 26.15 16.08 8.95
CA CYS A 612 26.35 14.63 9.00
C CYS A 612 27.20 14.08 7.84
N TRP A 613 27.40 14.85 6.75
CA TRP A 613 28.20 14.41 5.61
C TRP A 613 29.70 14.67 5.82
N ASN A 614 30.51 13.62 5.74
CA ASN A 614 31.96 13.66 5.99
C ASN A 614 32.78 14.54 5.01
N HIS A 615 32.19 15.02 3.90
CA HIS A 615 32.87 15.84 2.90
C HIS A 615 32.20 17.21 2.73
N THR A 616 32.73 18.22 3.42
CA THR A 616 32.44 19.64 3.15
C THR A 616 33.61 20.26 2.39
N ALA A 617 33.57 20.19 1.06
CA ALA A 617 34.42 21.03 0.22
C ALA A 617 34.15 22.52 0.53
N ARG A 618 35.17 23.39 0.43
CA ARG A 618 35.05 24.85 0.69
C ARG A 618 33.82 25.50 0.04
N ARG A 619 33.39 25.05 -1.14
CA ARG A 619 32.19 25.58 -1.82
C ARG A 619 30.90 25.33 -1.03
N LYS A 620 30.77 24.20 -0.34
CA LYS A 620 29.57 23.85 0.45
C LYS A 620 29.43 24.67 1.74
N ILE A 621 30.52 25.21 2.30
CA ILE A 621 30.43 25.98 3.56
C ILE A 621 29.72 27.32 3.37
N ASN A 622 29.89 27.97 2.20
CA ASN A 622 29.23 29.24 1.91
C ASN A 622 27.71 29.03 1.78
N GLU A 623 27.28 27.92 1.18
CA GLU A 623 25.87 27.56 1.08
C GLU A 623 25.26 27.23 2.44
N ILE A 624 26.00 26.49 3.29
CA ILE A 624 25.61 26.22 4.68
C ILE A 624 25.46 27.54 5.46
N ALA A 625 26.40 28.47 5.28
CA ALA A 625 26.36 29.76 5.95
C ALA A 625 25.14 30.58 5.52
N CYS A 626 24.89 30.67 4.21
CA CYS A 626 23.72 31.38 3.69
C CYS A 626 22.41 30.79 4.19
N LEU A 627 22.30 29.45 4.26
CA LEU A 627 21.12 28.76 4.80
C LEU A 627 20.85 29.16 6.26
N LEU A 628 21.88 29.18 7.11
CA LEU A 628 21.73 29.58 8.51
C LEU A 628 21.35 31.07 8.66
N GLU A 629 21.94 31.94 7.85
CA GLU A 629 21.58 33.36 7.82
C GLU A 629 20.14 33.57 7.35
N ASP A 630 19.66 32.78 6.38
CA ASP A 630 18.26 32.81 5.93
C ASP A 630 17.30 32.48 7.07
N ILE A 631 17.60 31.41 7.84
CA ILE A 631 16.80 31.01 9.01
C ILE A 631 16.73 32.14 10.04
N VAL A 632 17.88 32.69 10.46
CA VAL A 632 17.91 33.72 11.49
C VAL A 632 17.27 35.03 11.01
N THR A 633 17.43 35.38 9.74
CA THR A 633 16.79 36.56 9.15
C THR A 633 15.26 36.41 9.14
N TYR A 634 14.75 35.23 8.77
CA TYR A 634 13.32 34.94 8.82
C TYR A 634 12.77 34.99 10.25
N ILE A 635 13.43 34.34 11.21
CA ILE A 635 13.02 34.36 12.63
C ILE A 635 12.98 35.79 13.17
N LYS A 636 13.98 36.63 12.84
CA LYS A 636 14.05 38.02 13.30
C LYS A 636 12.93 38.89 12.74
N THR A 637 12.56 38.67 11.48
CA THR A 637 11.54 39.50 10.80
C THR A 637 10.12 39.07 11.15
N ASN A 638 9.93 37.81 11.54
CA ASN A 638 8.64 37.29 11.99
C ASN A 638 8.46 37.47 13.51
N LYS A 639 7.75 38.55 13.90
CA LYS A 639 7.51 38.93 15.31
C LYS A 639 6.94 37.80 16.19
N ARG A 640 6.12 36.90 15.61
CA ARG A 640 5.53 35.76 16.33
C ARG A 640 6.59 34.73 16.71
N LEU A 641 7.56 34.49 15.83
CA LEU A 641 8.64 33.52 16.04
C LEU A 641 9.77 34.09 16.89
N ALA A 642 10.11 35.37 16.72
CA ALA A 642 11.12 36.05 17.52
C ALA A 642 10.82 35.98 19.04
N TYR A 643 9.56 36.15 19.44
CA TYR A 643 9.13 36.07 20.83
C TYR A 643 9.29 34.67 21.45
N ASN A 644 8.97 33.62 20.69
CA ASN A 644 9.14 32.23 21.15
C ASN A 644 10.62 31.81 21.20
N TRP A 645 11.41 32.27 20.23
CA TRP A 645 12.85 31.98 20.16
C TRP A 645 13.65 32.63 21.30
N GLU A 646 13.33 33.87 21.67
CA GLU A 646 13.97 34.53 22.82
C GLU A 646 13.59 33.87 24.16
N LEU A 647 12.36 33.35 24.31
CA LEU A 647 11.97 32.61 25.51
C LEU A 647 12.67 31.24 25.62
N ASP A 648 12.79 30.51 24.51
CA ASP A 648 13.42 29.18 24.48
C ASP A 648 14.96 29.24 24.64
N LEU A 649 15.60 30.37 24.27
CA LEU A 649 17.03 30.62 24.50
C LEU A 649 17.38 30.94 25.96
N TYR A 650 16.44 31.52 26.74
CA TYR A 650 16.72 32.03 28.09
C TYR A 650 16.10 31.18 29.22
N GLU A 651 15.06 30.37 28.99
CA GLU A 651 14.49 29.47 30.01
C GLU A 651 14.15 28.06 29.47
N PRO A 652 15.14 27.16 29.30
CA PRO A 652 14.90 25.83 28.72
C PRO A 652 14.03 24.89 29.59
N GLN A 653 13.76 25.22 30.86
CA GLN A 653 13.32 24.26 31.88
C GLN A 653 11.88 24.41 32.41
N LYS A 654 11.05 25.35 31.93
CA LYS A 654 9.74 25.58 32.55
C LYS A 654 8.54 24.81 31.96
N LYS A 655 8.67 24.14 30.80
CA LYS A 655 7.51 23.48 30.16
C LYS A 655 7.29 22.01 30.54
N ASP A 656 8.28 21.32 31.11
CA ASP A 656 8.16 19.89 31.46
C ASP A 656 7.46 19.59 32.80
N ARG A 657 6.91 20.59 33.50
CA ARG A 657 6.22 20.37 34.79
C ARG A 657 4.73 20.02 34.70
N ASN A 658 4.12 20.04 33.51
CA ASN A 658 2.68 19.79 33.35
C ASN A 658 2.35 18.49 32.58
N LEU A 659 3.33 17.61 32.39
CA LEU A 659 3.14 16.25 31.88
C LEU A 659 3.80 15.26 32.85
N GLN A 660 3.23 15.15 34.05
CA GLN A 660 3.39 13.99 34.93
C GLN A 660 2.03 13.36 35.20
#